data_AF-A0A9D2GNQ8-F1
#
_entry.id   AF-A0A9D2GNQ8-F1
#
_cell.length_a   1.000
_cell.length_b   1.000
_cell.length_c   1.000
_cell.angle_alpha   90.00
_cell.angle_beta   90.00
_cell.angle_gamma   90.00
#
_symmetry.space_group_name_H-M   'P 1'
#
loop_
_entity.id
_entity.type
_entity.pdbx_description
1 polymer ?
#
loop_
_entity_poly.entity_id
_entity_poly.type
_entity_poly.pdbx_seq_one_letter_code
_entity_poly.pdbx_strand_id
1 'polypeptide(L)'
;VHPNDNGYAQMATAFAEAIAKVNEASLSSIRAGDTEIPVKEDVYTYTCQISANDQVVGVNNYGADVTVNQPGDDGVATITVTTKKGHYRQVYTVNLIEDISSYLKGDVSSTVYANRITGTEAIGPHEDKNLLFDHKPETKFMTQTAPASDAPVTVSFEIFYGEAIANYALVSANDAPERDPKSWTLSGRNADTEEWTVIDSRTDETFDRRGQRKVYEVENPVAYSQYKLDITENNGADGTQLADLQIATGEDVNLHLTWPEGAWNEGTPQEWVLNATEEEKAATLEAFDIAYNRLLDAGYNIGREKFGGGPNSLGAWNNYANLQCEGTYNDNVGDPWNMGRKWGMLVAARPGVVFAVKGNLSANCAPSLIAYGNDLVWTDPATGESCLYQVFSGDTTVKMNPDGSGEESDWPGYGIGTGASDAVKAAMEEAYIQSGWDNESFGRPYNLGFPAGEVRHENGVTFQEYFGNDSTGASPEAGREGDYGISYLVAADENPEEAYIITDKIFTAWTSTWSAWQNGGSVTLDRFSSTGLPTGNQYIDDQGNIVQEFEKATITIDGQTGDSQVVLEEGRFLTFQLPENVQVVSSLQEGQDFAFIVDDSTDLGSIAPVYTLYAGMTCDIASGEAVDFSSPVTYTVTSHTGAKTAYTVTIRKAGNIPAEDAEAAGKVTTAINELPNPVYLNHQDLVQAAAEAYNTLTSLQKLLVEGRDKLAADQARIKALGAPIRVTCVGDSITQGVGAGTGESYPDQMQEILGDGYDVCNAGISGSNILKSSHTTFPYWTSSEYTKGKEFQPDIVLMMLGTNDATNRNWVESSIPNIREQFKEDYRSLIEEYKALDSDPYIFLVLPMTCYGSGNQDRMTNLTNDIIPALKELAEEENVGLIDMHTFTAGHNDWFPDDLHPNAEAYGIIAEEFASYVTDYAEKAAINTLSGIQLDGEALDGFNADTTSYTVELEAGAELPVITADGAFEGADVSVAEDEEAGTASITVTSADGRYQQTYTLAFQWKPAFQKGDLNKDNAINIQDVMSLCRVLARRASGDPPTDDEWELGDINEDEAIDIQDVMSLCRILARQK
;
A
#
# COMPACT_ATOMS: atom_id res chain seq x y z
N VAL A 1 -20.71 -6.54 17.44
CA VAL A 1 -20.81 -5.98 18.81
C VAL A 1 -22.16 -6.39 19.40
N HIS A 2 -22.27 -6.74 20.69
CA HIS A 2 -23.54 -7.21 21.29
C HIS A 2 -24.59 -6.09 21.41
N PRO A 3 -25.84 -6.25 20.93
CA PRO A 3 -26.92 -5.32 21.21
C PRO A 3 -27.35 -5.42 22.68
N ASN A 4 -27.81 -4.31 23.26
CA ASN A 4 -28.45 -4.30 24.59
C ASN A 4 -29.92 -4.76 24.52
N ASP A 5 -30.57 -4.92 25.67
CA ASP A 5 -31.96 -5.41 25.78
C ASP A 5 -33.00 -4.66 24.94
N ASN A 6 -32.76 -3.37 24.66
CA ASN A 6 -33.61 -2.57 23.75
C ASN A 6 -33.36 -2.90 22.27
N GLY A 7 -32.12 -3.24 21.89
CA GLY A 7 -31.77 -3.71 20.55
C GLY A 7 -32.43 -5.05 20.21
N TYR A 8 -32.46 -5.99 21.17
CA TYR A 8 -33.14 -7.28 20.99
C TYR A 8 -34.66 -7.14 20.77
N ALA A 9 -35.32 -6.22 21.48
CA ALA A 9 -36.76 -5.97 21.32
C ALA A 9 -37.10 -5.27 19.98
N GLN A 10 -36.23 -4.37 19.52
CA GLN A 10 -36.39 -3.68 18.24
C GLN A 10 -36.15 -4.62 17.05
N MET A 11 -35.14 -5.49 17.13
CA MET A 11 -34.86 -6.53 16.13
C MET A 11 -35.99 -7.55 16.02
N ALA A 12 -36.53 -8.04 17.15
CA ALA A 12 -37.67 -8.96 17.14
C ALA A 12 -38.95 -8.34 16.53
N THR A 13 -39.15 -7.03 16.70
CA THR A 13 -40.25 -6.28 16.10
C THR A 13 -40.08 -6.17 14.59
N ALA A 14 -38.87 -5.81 14.12
CA ALA A 14 -38.54 -5.74 12.69
C ALA A 14 -38.66 -7.10 11.98
N PHE A 15 -38.25 -8.18 12.66
CA PHE A 15 -38.37 -9.56 12.16
C PHE A 15 -39.84 -10.01 12.05
N ALA A 16 -40.67 -9.67 13.03
CA ALA A 16 -42.10 -9.94 13.00
C ALA A 16 -42.83 -9.15 11.91
N GLU A 17 -42.43 -7.91 11.64
CA GLU A 17 -42.95 -7.08 10.54
C GLU A 17 -42.56 -7.62 9.16
N ALA A 18 -41.33 -8.14 9.00
CA ALA A 18 -40.87 -8.79 7.77
C ALA A 18 -41.62 -10.11 7.48
N ILE A 19 -41.85 -10.95 8.51
CA ILE A 19 -42.60 -12.21 8.38
C ILE A 19 -44.09 -11.94 8.11
N ALA A 20 -44.67 -10.88 8.68
CA ALA A 20 -46.05 -10.46 8.37
C ALA A 20 -46.22 -10.09 6.89
N LYS A 21 -45.22 -9.44 6.26
CA LYS A 21 -45.21 -9.13 4.82
C LYS A 21 -45.15 -10.39 3.93
N VAL A 22 -44.43 -11.43 4.34
CA VAL A 22 -44.34 -12.70 3.58
C VAL A 22 -45.65 -13.50 3.62
N ASN A 23 -46.39 -13.45 4.74
CA ASN A 23 -47.68 -14.14 4.87
C ASN A 23 -48.85 -13.45 4.13
N GLU A 24 -48.75 -12.16 3.78
CA GLU A 24 -49.75 -11.47 2.93
C GLU A 24 -49.76 -12.00 1.49
N ALA A 25 -48.62 -12.46 0.98
CA ALA A 25 -48.50 -13.01 -0.37
C ALA A 25 -49.16 -14.39 -0.54
N SER A 26 -49.55 -15.06 0.56
CA SER A 26 -50.01 -16.46 0.55
C SER A 26 -51.49 -16.67 0.90
N LEU A 27 -52.32 -15.62 1.00
CA LEU A 27 -53.76 -15.75 1.30
C LEU A 27 -54.65 -15.24 0.16
N SER A 28 -54.70 -15.99 -0.95
CA SER A 28 -55.65 -15.76 -2.05
C SER A 28 -57.08 -16.27 -1.79
N SER A 29 -57.57 -16.09 -0.55
CA SER A 29 -58.95 -16.32 -0.02
C SER A 29 -59.28 -17.68 0.62
N ILE A 30 -60.06 -17.63 1.73
CA ILE A 30 -61.26 -18.45 1.95
C ILE A 30 -62.33 -17.58 2.64
N ARG A 31 -63.52 -17.46 2.04
CA ARG A 31 -64.77 -17.13 2.74
C ARG A 31 -65.92 -17.91 2.10
N ALA A 32 -66.73 -18.58 2.91
CA ALA A 32 -68.10 -18.94 2.52
C ALA A 32 -68.99 -19.24 3.74
N GLY A 33 -69.74 -18.23 4.21
CA GLY A 33 -70.90 -18.42 5.10
C GLY A 33 -70.60 -18.99 6.50
N ASP A 34 -71.61 -19.64 7.10
CA ASP A 34 -71.64 -20.16 8.48
C ASP A 34 -70.76 -21.41 8.71
N THR A 35 -69.72 -21.64 7.91
CA THR A 35 -68.82 -22.78 8.13
C THR A 35 -67.46 -22.30 8.57
N GLU A 36 -67.14 -22.56 9.83
CA GLU A 36 -65.82 -22.35 10.41
C GLU A 36 -64.90 -23.49 9.93
N ILE A 37 -63.81 -23.15 9.24
CA ILE A 37 -62.75 -24.11 8.89
C ILE A 37 -61.65 -23.95 9.94
N PRO A 38 -61.33 -24.99 10.73
CA PRO A 38 -60.25 -24.92 11.69
C PRO A 38 -58.91 -25.04 10.97
N VAL A 39 -57.98 -24.15 11.28
CA VAL A 39 -56.60 -24.21 10.76
C VAL A 39 -55.65 -24.61 11.90
N LYS A 40 -54.70 -25.49 11.57
CA LYS A 40 -53.78 -26.19 12.48
C LYS A 40 -52.75 -25.26 13.15
N GLU A 41 -52.35 -25.62 14.38
CA GLU A 41 -51.06 -25.20 14.97
C GLU A 41 -49.94 -25.96 14.24
N ASP A 42 -49.13 -25.26 13.46
CA ASP A 42 -47.89 -25.79 12.89
C ASP A 42 -46.71 -25.08 13.57
N VAL A 43 -45.82 -25.87 14.19
CA VAL A 43 -44.58 -25.40 14.81
C VAL A 43 -43.49 -25.43 13.75
N TYR A 44 -42.82 -24.31 13.53
CA TYR A 44 -41.74 -24.21 12.56
C TYR A 44 -40.44 -23.83 13.28
N THR A 45 -39.42 -24.66 13.10
CA THR A 45 -38.06 -24.41 13.59
C THR A 45 -37.27 -23.71 12.48
N TYR A 46 -36.66 -22.57 12.78
CA TYR A 46 -35.77 -21.86 11.86
C TYR A 46 -34.43 -21.64 12.55
N THR A 47 -33.34 -21.93 11.83
CA THR A 47 -31.96 -21.60 12.23
C THR A 47 -31.54 -20.36 11.44
N CYS A 48 -31.00 -19.35 12.12
CA CYS A 48 -30.53 -18.12 11.49
C CYS A 48 -29.09 -17.85 11.92
N GLN A 49 -28.21 -17.55 10.96
CA GLN A 49 -26.88 -16.98 11.17
C GLN A 49 -26.98 -15.45 11.02
N ILE A 50 -26.20 -14.69 11.80
CA ILE A 50 -26.19 -13.21 11.80
C ILE A 50 -24.74 -12.74 11.59
N SER A 51 -24.52 -11.85 10.62
CA SER A 51 -23.23 -11.17 10.37
C SER A 51 -23.19 -9.76 10.99
N ALA A 52 -21.98 -9.20 11.12
CA ALA A 52 -21.61 -8.21 12.13
C ALA A 52 -22.07 -6.74 11.96
N ASN A 53 -22.84 -6.36 10.94
CA ASN A 53 -23.08 -4.93 10.64
C ASN A 53 -24.52 -4.45 10.92
N ASP A 54 -24.84 -4.26 12.19
CA ASP A 54 -26.09 -3.70 12.76
C ASP A 54 -26.68 -2.44 12.07
N GLN A 55 -27.34 -2.59 10.90
CA GLN A 55 -28.22 -1.56 10.31
C GLN A 55 -29.45 -2.20 9.64
N VAL A 56 -30.64 -1.85 10.13
CA VAL A 56 -31.92 -2.05 9.44
C VAL A 56 -32.38 -0.69 8.90
N VAL A 57 -32.63 -0.61 7.59
CA VAL A 57 -33.20 0.58 6.93
C VAL A 57 -34.69 0.33 6.61
N GLY A 58 -35.62 1.06 7.25
CA GLY A 58 -36.98 1.30 6.70
C GLY A 58 -38.26 0.83 7.45
N VAL A 59 -38.83 1.75 8.24
CA VAL A 59 -40.15 2.00 8.89
C VAL A 59 -41.46 1.27 8.41
N ASN A 60 -42.34 0.83 9.35
CA ASN A 60 -43.72 1.30 9.65
C ASN A 60 -44.72 0.19 10.14
N ASN A 61 -45.46 0.47 11.22
CA ASN A 61 -46.11 -0.48 12.13
C ASN A 61 -47.56 -0.88 11.71
N TYR A 62 -47.86 -2.19 11.60
CA TYR A 62 -49.20 -2.76 11.35
C TYR A 62 -49.58 -3.86 12.39
N GLY A 63 -50.01 -3.46 13.59
CA GLY A 63 -51.18 -4.03 14.31
C GLY A 63 -51.23 -5.51 14.81
N ALA A 64 -50.14 -6.28 14.86
CA ALA A 64 -50.10 -7.64 15.45
C ALA A 64 -49.60 -7.65 16.92
N ASP A 65 -50.08 -8.58 17.76
CA ASP A 65 -49.57 -8.77 19.14
C ASP A 65 -48.49 -9.86 19.13
N VAL A 66 -47.24 -9.48 19.42
CA VAL A 66 -46.05 -10.35 19.43
C VAL A 66 -45.54 -10.50 20.85
N THR A 67 -45.34 -11.75 21.29
CA THR A 67 -44.77 -12.05 22.62
C THR A 67 -43.47 -12.84 22.44
N VAL A 68 -42.39 -12.32 23.01
CA VAL A 68 -41.06 -12.97 23.02
C VAL A 68 -40.78 -13.48 24.43
N ASN A 69 -40.49 -14.78 24.57
CA ASN A 69 -40.01 -15.34 25.83
C ASN A 69 -38.48 -15.37 25.81
N GLN A 70 -37.85 -14.89 26.88
CA GLN A 70 -36.39 -14.90 27.01
C GLN A 70 -35.83 -16.34 27.03
N PRO A 71 -34.62 -16.56 26.49
CA PRO A 71 -34.04 -17.90 26.39
C PRO A 71 -33.74 -18.49 27.78
N GLY A 72 -33.92 -19.81 27.91
CA GLY A 72 -33.44 -20.57 29.06
C GLY A 72 -31.96 -20.97 28.92
N ASP A 73 -31.44 -21.72 29.88
CA ASP A 73 -30.06 -22.25 29.92
C ASP A 73 -29.70 -23.17 28.72
N ASP A 74 -30.70 -23.52 27.89
CA ASP A 74 -30.55 -24.32 26.66
C ASP A 74 -30.30 -23.47 25.41
N GLY A 75 -30.27 -22.14 25.52
CA GLY A 75 -29.97 -21.23 24.40
C GLY A 75 -31.11 -21.09 23.38
N VAL A 76 -32.32 -21.51 23.74
CA VAL A 76 -33.50 -21.53 22.84
C VAL A 76 -34.46 -20.39 23.19
N ALA A 77 -34.65 -19.45 22.27
CA ALA A 77 -35.68 -18.41 22.39
C ALA A 77 -36.97 -18.82 21.65
N THR A 78 -38.14 -18.49 22.21
CA THR A 78 -39.44 -18.73 21.56
C THR A 78 -40.21 -17.45 21.29
N ILE A 79 -40.65 -17.27 20.04
CA ILE A 79 -41.45 -16.13 19.60
C ILE A 79 -42.86 -16.62 19.27
N THR A 80 -43.86 -15.99 19.90
CA THR A 80 -45.28 -16.28 19.65
C THR A 80 -45.94 -15.08 18.99
N VAL A 81 -46.47 -15.26 17.79
CA VAL A 81 -47.22 -14.22 17.06
C VAL A 81 -48.71 -14.53 17.13
N THR A 82 -49.50 -13.56 17.61
CA THR A 82 -50.97 -13.68 17.70
C THR A 82 -51.63 -12.52 16.96
N THR A 83 -52.47 -12.83 15.97
CA THR A 83 -53.25 -11.79 15.27
C THR A 83 -54.45 -11.35 16.11
N LYS A 84 -54.86 -10.06 16.06
CA LYS A 84 -55.90 -9.45 16.91
C LYS A 84 -57.33 -10.04 16.81
N LYS A 85 -57.53 -11.13 16.06
CA LYS A 85 -58.77 -11.91 16.07
C LYS A 85 -58.62 -13.32 16.64
N GLY A 86 -57.49 -13.68 17.25
CA GLY A 86 -57.35 -14.88 18.08
C GLY A 86 -57.46 -16.23 17.35
N HIS A 87 -57.44 -16.24 16.01
CA HIS A 87 -57.64 -17.46 15.21
C HIS A 87 -56.35 -18.10 14.71
N TYR A 88 -55.18 -17.49 14.95
CA TYR A 88 -53.89 -18.03 14.55
C TYR A 88 -52.84 -17.75 15.62
N ARG A 89 -52.22 -18.83 16.14
CA ARG A 89 -51.07 -18.81 17.02
C ARG A 89 -49.96 -19.57 16.31
N GLN A 90 -48.85 -18.90 16.04
CA GLN A 90 -47.68 -19.53 15.44
C GLN A 90 -46.50 -19.33 16.37
N VAL A 91 -45.80 -20.43 16.67
CA VAL A 91 -44.69 -20.49 17.61
C VAL A 91 -43.44 -20.86 16.84
N TYR A 92 -42.43 -20.01 16.96
CA TYR A 92 -41.12 -20.18 16.34
C TYR A 92 -40.07 -20.45 17.40
N THR A 93 -39.21 -21.42 17.12
CA THR A 93 -38.09 -21.82 17.98
C THR A 93 -36.78 -21.44 17.29
N VAL A 94 -35.93 -20.68 17.97
CA VAL A 94 -34.64 -20.20 17.44
C VAL A 94 -33.50 -20.76 18.29
N ASN A 95 -32.60 -21.52 17.66
CA ASN A 95 -31.36 -21.99 18.27
C ASN A 95 -30.23 -21.00 17.96
N LEU A 96 -29.56 -20.51 18.99
CA LEU A 96 -28.41 -19.61 18.83
C LEU A 96 -27.12 -20.44 18.81
N ILE A 97 -26.54 -20.63 17.61
CA ILE A 97 -25.19 -21.18 17.43
C ILE A 97 -24.26 -19.99 17.20
N GLU A 98 -23.13 -19.96 17.90
CA GLU A 98 -22.10 -18.95 17.69
C GLU A 98 -21.43 -19.19 16.33
N ASP A 99 -21.30 -18.16 15.51
CA ASP A 99 -20.78 -18.30 14.15
C ASP A 99 -19.26 -18.55 14.18
N ILE A 100 -18.88 -19.84 14.17
CA ILE A 100 -17.47 -20.25 14.12
C ILE A 100 -16.88 -20.22 12.71
N SER A 101 -17.65 -19.84 11.68
CA SER A 101 -17.12 -19.63 10.31
C SER A 101 -16.28 -18.35 10.18
N SER A 102 -16.29 -17.50 11.21
CA SER A 102 -15.33 -16.40 11.34
C SER A 102 -13.96 -16.98 11.73
N TYR A 103 -13.01 -16.99 10.80
CA TYR A 103 -11.61 -17.30 11.09
C TYR A 103 -11.11 -16.41 12.25
N LEU A 104 -10.26 -16.97 13.13
CA LEU A 104 -9.45 -16.11 13.99
C LEU A 104 -8.65 -15.17 13.09
N LYS A 105 -8.42 -13.93 13.53
CA LYS A 105 -7.57 -13.00 12.77
C LYS A 105 -6.21 -13.67 12.54
N GLY A 106 -5.87 -13.97 11.29
CA GLY A 106 -4.69 -14.77 10.95
C GLY A 106 -4.74 -16.24 11.19
N ASP A 107 -5.91 -16.83 11.04
CA ASP A 107 -6.06 -18.27 11.09
C ASP A 107 -5.17 -18.96 10.05
N VAL A 108 -4.28 -19.81 10.56
CA VAL A 108 -3.36 -20.65 9.78
C VAL A 108 -3.66 -22.14 10.00
N SER A 109 -4.83 -22.49 10.50
CA SER A 109 -5.25 -23.88 10.76
C SER A 109 -5.31 -24.69 9.47
N SER A 110 -5.64 -24.05 8.36
CA SER A 110 -5.60 -24.64 7.02
C SER A 110 -4.18 -24.90 6.49
N THR A 111 -3.16 -24.30 7.12
CA THR A 111 -1.74 -24.53 6.81
C THR A 111 -1.18 -25.76 7.54
N VAL A 112 -2.01 -26.47 8.31
CA VAL A 112 -1.59 -27.71 8.94
C VAL A 112 -1.48 -28.80 7.89
N TYR A 113 -0.30 -29.43 7.79
CA TYR A 113 -0.12 -30.58 6.93
C TYR A 113 -0.98 -31.76 7.42
N ALA A 114 -2.09 -32.04 6.72
CA ALA A 114 -3.01 -33.12 7.08
C ALA A 114 -2.35 -34.51 7.18
N ASN A 115 -1.19 -34.72 6.52
CA ASN A 115 -0.40 -35.95 6.61
C ASN A 115 0.74 -35.90 7.66
N ARG A 116 0.95 -34.77 8.34
CA ARG A 116 1.90 -34.60 9.46
C ARG A 116 1.20 -34.42 10.81
N ILE A 117 -0.13 -34.59 10.87
CA ILE A 117 -0.87 -34.67 12.12
C ILE A 117 -0.64 -36.05 12.75
N THR A 118 0.04 -36.08 13.88
CA THR A 118 0.34 -37.29 14.66
C THR A 118 -0.16 -37.12 16.10
N GLY A 119 -0.23 -38.20 16.87
CA GLY A 119 -0.77 -38.12 18.22
C GLY A 119 -1.48 -39.39 18.66
N THR A 120 -2.27 -39.27 19.71
CA THR A 120 -3.08 -40.35 20.28
C THR A 120 -4.09 -40.89 19.26
N GLU A 121 -4.30 -42.21 19.24
CA GLU A 121 -5.22 -42.86 18.31
C GLU A 121 -6.67 -42.40 18.51
N ALA A 122 -7.32 -42.02 17.41
CA ALA A 122 -8.74 -41.71 17.38
C ALA A 122 -9.59 -42.99 17.48
N ILE A 123 -10.84 -42.84 17.92
CA ILE A 123 -11.83 -43.93 18.00
C ILE A 123 -12.23 -44.49 16.63
N GLY A 124 -12.11 -43.70 15.57
CA GLY A 124 -12.40 -44.11 14.20
C GLY A 124 -12.22 -43.00 13.18
N PRO A 125 -12.33 -43.32 11.87
CA PRO A 125 -12.02 -42.39 10.78
C PRO A 125 -13.00 -41.22 10.63
N HIS A 126 -14.22 -41.32 11.18
CA HIS A 126 -15.20 -40.23 11.20
C HIS A 126 -15.03 -39.31 12.42
N GLU A 127 -14.07 -39.63 13.30
CA GLU A 127 -13.75 -38.84 14.49
C GLU A 127 -12.22 -38.69 14.63
N ASP A 128 -11.53 -38.66 13.49
CA ASP A 128 -10.06 -38.60 13.43
C ASP A 128 -9.53 -37.21 13.80
N LYS A 129 -8.28 -37.16 14.26
CA LYS A 129 -7.57 -35.93 14.62
C LYS A 129 -7.43 -34.93 13.47
N ASN A 130 -7.54 -35.37 12.22
CA ASN A 130 -7.59 -34.48 11.06
C ASN A 130 -8.85 -33.60 11.04
N LEU A 131 -9.94 -34.01 11.70
CA LEU A 131 -11.17 -33.23 11.78
C LEU A 131 -11.03 -32.02 12.69
N LEU A 132 -9.94 -31.89 13.46
CA LEU A 132 -9.65 -30.71 14.26
C LEU A 132 -9.29 -29.47 13.47
N PHE A 133 -9.09 -29.57 12.15
CA PHE A 133 -8.66 -28.46 11.31
C PHE A 133 -9.57 -28.30 10.08
N ASP A 134 -10.82 -28.79 10.16
CA ASP A 134 -11.78 -28.76 9.04
C ASP A 134 -12.80 -27.61 9.13
N HIS A 135 -12.71 -26.79 10.20
CA HIS A 135 -13.60 -25.65 10.51
C HIS A 135 -15.10 -26.00 10.52
N LYS A 136 -15.46 -27.25 10.83
CA LYS A 136 -16.86 -27.69 10.88
C LYS A 136 -17.26 -28.00 12.32
N PRO A 137 -18.18 -27.22 12.93
CA PRO A 137 -18.61 -27.50 14.31
C PRO A 137 -19.36 -28.83 14.44
N GLU A 138 -19.78 -29.42 13.33
CA GLU A 138 -20.54 -30.68 13.30
C GLU A 138 -19.64 -31.93 13.33
N THR A 139 -18.36 -31.82 12.99
CA THR A 139 -17.37 -32.89 13.06
C THR A 139 -16.59 -32.79 14.38
N LYS A 140 -15.82 -33.84 14.73
CA LYS A 140 -15.03 -33.84 15.97
C LYS A 140 -13.91 -34.86 15.93
N PHE A 141 -12.81 -34.58 16.61
CA PHE A 141 -11.86 -35.60 17.05
C PHE A 141 -12.35 -36.26 18.34
N MET A 142 -12.18 -37.57 18.46
CA MET A 142 -12.57 -38.33 19.65
C MET A 142 -11.57 -39.47 19.90
N THR A 143 -11.13 -39.65 21.15
CA THR A 143 -10.30 -40.80 21.58
C THR A 143 -11.11 -41.80 22.42
N GLN A 144 -10.62 -43.04 22.51
CA GLN A 144 -11.13 -44.04 23.45
C GLN A 144 -10.44 -44.00 24.82
N THR A 145 -9.44 -43.14 24.99
CA THR A 145 -8.60 -43.09 26.19
C THR A 145 -8.69 -41.73 26.86
N ALA A 146 -8.84 -41.74 28.18
CA ALA A 146 -8.82 -40.55 29.02
C ALA A 146 -7.42 -39.92 29.01
N PRO A 147 -7.32 -38.59 29.06
CA PRO A 147 -6.04 -37.91 29.22
C PRO A 147 -5.57 -38.01 30.68
N ALA A 148 -4.26 -38.14 30.88
CA ALA A 148 -3.61 -38.06 32.19
C ALA A 148 -2.29 -37.29 32.09
N SER A 149 -1.83 -36.70 33.20
CA SER A 149 -0.58 -35.92 33.19
C SER A 149 0.66 -36.71 32.75
N ASP A 150 0.69 -38.03 32.98
CA ASP A 150 1.77 -38.94 32.56
C ASP A 150 1.49 -39.68 31.23
N ALA A 151 0.31 -39.48 30.65
CA ALA A 151 -0.11 -40.02 29.36
C ALA A 151 -1.18 -39.11 28.72
N PRO A 152 -0.79 -37.92 28.20
CA PRO A 152 -1.73 -36.97 27.64
C PRO A 152 -2.39 -37.51 26.36
N VAL A 153 -3.57 -36.98 26.05
CA VAL A 153 -4.10 -37.05 24.68
C VAL A 153 -3.37 -35.99 23.86
N THR A 154 -2.44 -36.46 23.04
CA THR A 154 -1.55 -35.60 22.26
C THR A 154 -2.06 -35.44 20.84
N VAL A 155 -1.99 -34.22 20.32
CA VAL A 155 -2.07 -33.92 18.89
C VAL A 155 -0.86 -33.05 18.52
N SER A 156 0.01 -33.56 17.67
CA SER A 156 1.18 -32.85 17.13
C SER A 156 0.98 -32.60 15.64
N PHE A 157 1.31 -31.40 15.18
CA PHE A 157 1.08 -30.96 13.82
C PHE A 157 2.19 -30.01 13.36
N GLU A 158 2.39 -29.94 12.05
CA GLU A 158 3.40 -29.10 11.39
C GLU A 158 2.69 -28.09 10.49
N ILE A 159 3.20 -26.87 10.44
CA ILE A 159 2.67 -25.77 9.63
C ILE A 159 3.68 -25.33 8.55
N PHE A 160 3.19 -24.86 7.40
CA PHE A 160 4.01 -24.63 6.18
C PHE A 160 5.17 -23.61 6.33
N TYR A 161 5.03 -22.53 7.12
CA TYR A 161 6.01 -21.42 7.16
C TYR A 161 6.63 -21.11 8.52
N GLY A 162 6.35 -21.91 9.55
CA GLY A 162 6.90 -21.67 10.89
C GLY A 162 6.53 -20.30 11.43
N GLU A 163 5.24 -20.08 11.65
CA GLU A 163 4.69 -18.80 12.10
C GLU A 163 4.66 -18.69 13.63
N ALA A 164 4.65 -17.45 14.14
CA ALA A 164 4.41 -17.18 15.55
C ALA A 164 2.89 -17.20 15.83
N ILE A 165 2.43 -18.18 16.62
CA ILE A 165 1.00 -18.28 16.96
C ILE A 165 0.68 -17.35 18.14
N ALA A 166 0.00 -16.25 17.84
CA ALA A 166 -0.45 -15.27 18.84
C ALA A 166 -1.76 -15.68 19.52
N ASN A 167 -2.62 -16.44 18.82
CA ASN A 167 -3.90 -16.89 19.36
C ASN A 167 -4.20 -18.34 18.96
N TYR A 168 -4.86 -19.09 19.83
CA TYR A 168 -5.48 -20.36 19.46
C TYR A 168 -6.87 -20.49 20.08
N ALA A 169 -7.72 -21.30 19.47
CA ALA A 169 -9.05 -21.57 20.01
C ALA A 169 -9.37 -23.06 20.02
N LEU A 170 -10.10 -23.47 21.05
CA LEU A 170 -10.70 -24.79 21.16
C LEU A 170 -12.21 -24.66 21.08
N VAL A 171 -12.85 -25.57 20.33
CA VAL A 171 -14.31 -25.62 20.19
C VAL A 171 -14.86 -26.89 20.82
N SER A 172 -15.80 -26.75 21.78
CA SER A 172 -16.47 -27.91 22.38
C SER A 172 -17.27 -28.68 21.34
N ALA A 173 -17.24 -30.01 21.40
CA ALA A 173 -17.92 -30.85 20.40
C ALA A 173 -19.45 -30.80 20.54
N ASN A 174 -20.18 -31.69 19.84
CA ASN A 174 -21.64 -31.75 19.85
C ASN A 174 -22.27 -32.85 20.74
N ASP A 175 -21.49 -33.82 21.24
CA ASP A 175 -22.01 -35.01 21.97
C ASP A 175 -22.05 -34.89 23.51
N ALA A 176 -20.92 -34.89 24.24
CA ALA A 176 -20.94 -34.98 25.72
C ALA A 176 -19.93 -34.07 26.48
N PRO A 177 -20.36 -33.10 27.32
CA PRO A 177 -19.47 -32.11 27.95
C PRO A 177 -18.40 -32.71 28.90
N GLU A 178 -18.64 -33.88 29.48
CA GLU A 178 -17.67 -34.58 30.34
C GLU A 178 -16.39 -35.01 29.61
N ARG A 179 -16.40 -35.04 28.27
CA ARG A 179 -15.26 -35.41 27.41
C ARG A 179 -14.47 -34.20 26.89
N ASP A 180 -14.97 -32.99 27.10
CA ASP A 180 -14.32 -31.78 26.61
C ASP A 180 -13.01 -31.54 27.40
N PRO A 181 -11.97 -30.96 26.77
CA PRO A 181 -10.68 -30.72 27.42
C PRO A 181 -10.84 -29.77 28.61
N LYS A 182 -10.15 -30.07 29.72
CA LYS A 182 -10.18 -29.30 30.97
C LYS A 182 -8.83 -28.66 31.29
N SER A 183 -7.73 -29.39 31.02
CA SER A 183 -6.37 -28.89 31.22
C SER A 183 -5.47 -29.37 30.09
N TRP A 184 -4.63 -28.50 29.55
CA TRP A 184 -3.73 -28.82 28.43
C TRP A 184 -2.50 -27.92 28.39
N THR A 185 -1.53 -28.34 27.60
CA THR A 185 -0.30 -27.59 27.30
C THR A 185 -0.12 -27.48 25.80
N LEU A 186 0.09 -26.26 25.30
CA LEU A 186 0.51 -26.00 23.92
C LEU A 186 2.02 -25.79 23.90
N SER A 187 2.73 -26.45 22.99
CA SER A 187 4.19 -26.38 22.86
C SER A 187 4.62 -26.25 21.40
N GLY A 188 5.78 -25.65 21.15
CA GLY A 188 6.36 -25.51 19.81
C GLY A 188 7.84 -25.88 19.77
N ARG A 189 8.34 -26.21 18.57
CA ARG A 189 9.76 -26.43 18.27
C ARG A 189 10.10 -26.13 16.81
N ASN A 190 11.38 -25.87 16.55
CA ASN A 190 11.94 -25.74 15.20
C ASN A 190 12.79 -26.97 14.82
N ALA A 191 12.98 -27.20 13.53
CA ALA A 191 13.58 -28.44 12.99
C ALA A 191 15.00 -28.74 13.51
N ASP A 192 15.72 -27.72 13.98
CA ASP A 192 17.11 -27.83 14.47
C ASP A 192 17.22 -28.11 15.98
N THR A 193 16.10 -28.16 16.70
CA THR A 193 16.04 -28.38 18.16
C THR A 193 15.23 -29.64 18.49
N GLU A 194 15.81 -30.59 19.24
CA GLU A 194 15.08 -31.81 19.66
C GLU A 194 14.07 -31.56 20.80
N GLU A 195 14.15 -30.43 21.49
CA GLU A 195 13.34 -30.12 22.69
C GLU A 195 12.08 -29.30 22.36
N TRP A 196 10.96 -29.65 23.00
CA TRP A 196 9.70 -28.89 22.92
C TRP A 196 9.71 -27.73 23.92
N THR A 197 9.38 -26.52 23.46
CA THR A 197 9.22 -25.34 24.31
C THR A 197 7.74 -25.14 24.62
N VAL A 198 7.39 -24.94 25.89
CA VAL A 198 6.01 -24.64 26.29
C VAL A 198 5.66 -23.21 25.87
N ILE A 199 4.54 -23.07 25.15
CA ILE A 199 4.01 -21.81 24.64
C ILE A 199 2.89 -21.30 25.54
N ASP A 200 1.95 -22.18 25.90
CA ASP A 200 0.84 -21.86 26.78
C ASP A 200 0.43 -23.08 27.62
N SER A 201 -0.19 -22.85 28.77
CA SER A 201 -0.71 -23.89 29.65
C SER A 201 -1.99 -23.41 30.32
N ARG A 202 -3.06 -24.20 30.18
CA ARG A 202 -4.38 -23.91 30.76
C ARG A 202 -4.80 -25.03 31.69
N THR A 203 -5.48 -24.67 32.78
CA THR A 203 -5.95 -25.60 33.81
C THR A 203 -7.34 -25.22 34.27
N ASP A 204 -8.18 -26.21 34.56
CA ASP A 204 -9.54 -26.04 35.08
C ASP A 204 -10.47 -25.22 34.16
N GLU A 205 -10.28 -25.31 32.85
CA GLU A 205 -11.17 -24.69 31.85
C GLU A 205 -12.49 -25.47 31.72
N THR A 206 -13.59 -24.73 31.50
CA THR A 206 -14.94 -25.27 31.28
C THR A 206 -15.57 -24.74 30.01
N PHE A 207 -16.42 -25.51 29.34
CA PHE A 207 -17.26 -25.01 28.25
C PHE A 207 -18.71 -24.96 28.74
N ASP A 208 -19.31 -23.77 28.68
CA ASP A 208 -20.63 -23.45 29.21
C ASP A 208 -21.77 -23.90 28.26
N ARG A 209 -21.46 -24.08 26.98
CA ARG A 209 -22.38 -24.59 25.95
C ARG A 209 -21.64 -25.44 24.91
N ARG A 210 -22.40 -26.17 24.09
CA ARG A 210 -21.87 -27.00 23.00
C ARG A 210 -21.56 -26.16 21.76
N GLY A 211 -20.51 -26.51 21.02
CA GLY A 211 -20.00 -25.68 19.94
C GLY A 211 -19.44 -24.33 20.41
N GLN A 212 -19.14 -24.19 21.71
CA GLN A 212 -18.57 -22.95 22.23
C GLN A 212 -17.11 -22.87 21.83
N ARG A 213 -16.74 -21.76 21.16
CA ARG A 213 -15.36 -21.41 20.90
C ARG A 213 -14.79 -20.64 22.08
N LYS A 214 -13.66 -21.10 22.62
CA LYS A 214 -12.85 -20.34 23.57
C LYS A 214 -11.51 -20.00 22.94
N VAL A 215 -11.18 -18.72 22.91
CA VAL A 215 -9.95 -18.16 22.33
C VAL A 215 -8.96 -17.84 23.46
N TYR A 216 -7.70 -18.18 23.25
CA TYR A 216 -6.61 -18.00 24.20
C TYR A 216 -5.46 -17.27 23.50
N GLU A 217 -5.02 -16.18 24.10
CA GLU A 217 -3.88 -15.39 23.66
C GLU A 217 -2.58 -15.95 24.26
N VAL A 218 -1.51 -15.93 23.46
CA VAL A 218 -0.17 -16.39 23.84
C VAL A 218 0.69 -15.19 24.20
N GLU A 219 1.26 -15.18 25.41
CA GLU A 219 2.17 -14.13 25.85
C GLU A 219 3.55 -14.28 25.18
N ASN A 220 3.95 -13.29 24.39
CA ASN A 220 5.22 -13.23 23.63
C ASN A 220 5.33 -14.37 22.58
N PRO A 221 4.55 -14.33 21.49
CA PRO A 221 4.52 -15.41 20.52
C PRO A 221 5.88 -15.55 19.81
N VAL A 222 6.38 -16.77 19.73
CA VAL A 222 7.63 -17.13 19.04
C VAL A 222 7.30 -18.08 17.90
N ALA A 223 7.97 -17.89 16.77
CA ALA A 223 7.80 -18.70 15.57
C ALA A 223 8.33 -20.13 15.76
N TYR A 224 7.47 -21.12 15.50
CA TYR A 224 7.81 -22.54 15.51
C TYR A 224 7.28 -23.25 14.26
N SER A 225 8.05 -24.17 13.68
CA SER A 225 7.59 -24.98 12.53
C SER A 225 6.70 -26.16 12.92
N GLN A 226 6.79 -26.63 14.17
CA GLN A 226 5.96 -27.72 14.70
C GLN A 226 5.32 -27.34 16.02
N TYR A 227 4.06 -27.73 16.19
CA TYR A 227 3.25 -27.49 17.37
C TYR A 227 2.69 -28.78 17.95
N LYS A 228 2.41 -28.77 19.25
CA LYS A 228 1.84 -29.90 19.97
C LYS A 228 0.89 -29.44 21.06
N LEU A 229 -0.34 -29.97 21.02
CA LEU A 229 -1.34 -29.86 22.08
C LEU A 229 -1.36 -31.15 22.90
N ASP A 230 -0.99 -31.06 24.16
CA ASP A 230 -1.06 -32.16 25.13
C ASP A 230 -2.21 -31.91 26.11
N ILE A 231 -3.33 -32.61 25.90
CA ILE A 231 -4.48 -32.55 26.82
C ILE A 231 -4.21 -33.52 27.98
N THR A 232 -4.19 -32.99 29.20
CA THR A 232 -3.78 -33.70 30.42
C THR A 232 -4.94 -34.04 31.35
N GLU A 233 -6.05 -33.30 31.26
CA GLU A 233 -7.31 -33.61 31.96
C GLU A 233 -8.52 -33.29 31.08
N ASN A 234 -9.59 -34.07 31.25
CA ASN A 234 -10.94 -33.76 30.79
C ASN A 234 -11.91 -33.75 31.99
N ASN A 235 -13.20 -33.58 31.76
CA ASN A 235 -14.22 -33.52 32.82
C ASN A 235 -14.64 -34.89 33.38
N GLY A 236 -13.74 -35.89 33.36
CA GLY A 236 -13.90 -37.18 34.05
C GLY A 236 -14.42 -38.33 33.19
N ALA A 237 -14.36 -38.20 31.86
CA ALA A 237 -14.78 -39.25 30.93
C ALA A 237 -13.61 -40.13 30.45
N ASP A 238 -13.93 -41.36 30.02
CA ASP A 238 -12.95 -42.33 29.53
C ASP A 238 -12.32 -41.98 28.16
N GLY A 239 -12.76 -40.89 27.51
CA GLY A 239 -12.25 -40.42 26.22
C GLY A 239 -12.31 -38.90 26.13
N THR A 240 -11.49 -38.31 25.25
CA THR A 240 -11.47 -36.86 24.99
C THR A 240 -12.11 -36.57 23.66
N GLN A 241 -12.85 -35.47 23.56
CA GLN A 241 -13.39 -34.99 22.30
C GLN A 241 -13.11 -33.51 22.11
N LEU A 242 -13.04 -33.08 20.86
CA LEU A 242 -12.88 -31.67 20.49
C LEU A 242 -13.42 -31.48 19.07
N ALA A 243 -14.25 -30.46 18.84
CA ALA A 243 -14.78 -30.20 17.49
C ALA A 243 -13.69 -29.63 16.58
N ASP A 244 -12.98 -28.61 17.06
CA ASP A 244 -12.07 -27.83 16.24
C ASP A 244 -10.91 -27.28 17.10
N LEU A 245 -9.74 -27.15 16.48
CA LEU A 245 -8.54 -26.51 17.01
C LEU A 245 -8.07 -25.46 16.00
N GLN A 246 -8.34 -24.20 16.31
CA GLN A 246 -7.93 -23.08 15.48
C GLN A 246 -6.61 -22.52 15.99
N ILE A 247 -5.66 -22.28 15.10
CA ILE A 247 -4.38 -21.63 15.39
C ILE A 247 -4.27 -20.38 14.51
N ALA A 248 -3.82 -19.29 15.10
CA ALA A 248 -3.78 -18.02 14.41
C ALA A 248 -2.57 -17.17 14.77
N THR A 249 -2.01 -16.52 13.75
CA THR A 249 -0.90 -15.57 13.87
C THR A 249 -1.37 -14.23 14.44
N GLY A 250 -2.66 -13.91 14.33
CA GLY A 250 -3.16 -12.55 14.56
C GLY A 250 -3.30 -11.72 13.27
N GLU A 251 -2.97 -12.28 12.09
CA GLU A 251 -2.88 -11.63 10.75
C GLU A 251 -3.40 -12.53 9.55
N ASP A 252 -4.54 -12.24 8.88
CA ASP A 252 -5.34 -13.12 7.92
C ASP A 252 -4.65 -13.62 6.62
N VAL A 253 -5.07 -14.77 5.96
CA VAL A 253 -5.54 -14.90 4.49
C VAL A 253 -6.18 -16.28 4.01
N ASN A 254 -7.22 -16.31 3.12
CA ASN A 254 -7.78 -17.43 2.26
C ASN A 254 -8.70 -16.87 1.12
N LEU A 255 -8.82 -17.48 -0.08
CA LEU A 255 -9.55 -16.95 -1.28
C LEU A 255 -11.01 -17.46 -1.39
N HIS A 256 -12.03 -16.59 -1.45
CA HIS A 256 -13.45 -16.99 -1.38
C HIS A 256 -14.28 -16.50 -2.58
N LEU A 257 -14.23 -17.18 -3.74
CA LEU A 257 -14.77 -16.68 -5.01
C LEU A 257 -16.30 -16.76 -5.16
N THR A 258 -16.91 -15.71 -5.74
CA THR A 258 -18.36 -15.68 -6.06
C THR A 258 -18.58 -15.30 -7.53
N TRP A 259 -19.67 -15.80 -8.12
CA TRP A 259 -20.02 -15.46 -9.50
C TRP A 259 -20.61 -14.05 -9.56
N PRO A 260 -20.10 -13.13 -10.39
CA PRO A 260 -20.59 -11.75 -10.41
C PRO A 260 -21.98 -11.66 -11.04
N GLU A 261 -22.94 -11.03 -10.35
CA GLU A 261 -24.20 -10.60 -10.96
C GLU A 261 -23.98 -9.27 -11.69
N GLY A 262 -23.86 -9.32 -13.02
CA GLY A 262 -23.89 -8.12 -13.87
C GLY A 262 -22.59 -7.31 -14.00
N ALA A 263 -21.48 -7.76 -13.43
CA ALA A 263 -20.17 -7.15 -13.59
C ALA A 263 -19.26 -8.02 -14.47
N TRP A 264 -19.20 -7.71 -15.77
CA TRP A 264 -18.22 -8.29 -16.68
C TRP A 264 -17.26 -7.18 -17.12
N ASN A 265 -16.11 -7.15 -16.45
CA ASN A 265 -15.07 -6.19 -16.77
C ASN A 265 -14.29 -6.71 -17.99
N GLU A 266 -14.67 -6.21 -19.16
CA GLU A 266 -13.93 -6.24 -20.44
C GLU A 266 -14.11 -7.48 -21.37
N GLY A 267 -15.10 -7.36 -22.27
CA GLY A 267 -15.37 -8.28 -23.38
C GLY A 267 -16.84 -8.68 -23.50
N THR A 268 -17.32 -9.04 -24.70
CA THR A 268 -18.65 -9.66 -24.83
C THR A 268 -18.55 -11.13 -24.39
N PRO A 269 -19.25 -11.60 -23.34
CA PRO A 269 -19.16 -12.99 -22.91
C PRO A 269 -19.70 -13.94 -23.99
N GLN A 270 -19.12 -15.14 -24.13
CA GLN A 270 -19.65 -16.14 -25.05
C GLN A 270 -21.05 -16.60 -24.58
N GLU A 271 -21.91 -16.95 -25.53
CA GLU A 271 -23.30 -17.36 -25.30
C GLU A 271 -23.45 -18.48 -24.25
N TRP A 272 -22.46 -19.34 -24.02
CA TRP A 272 -22.54 -20.39 -22.99
C TRP A 272 -22.37 -19.85 -21.57
N VAL A 273 -21.52 -18.84 -21.34
CA VAL A 273 -21.32 -18.24 -20.00
C VAL A 273 -22.60 -17.57 -19.53
N LEU A 274 -23.31 -16.91 -20.45
CA LEU A 274 -24.60 -16.25 -20.19
C LEU A 274 -25.77 -17.22 -20.03
N ASN A 275 -25.66 -18.45 -20.57
CA ASN A 275 -26.73 -19.46 -20.57
C ASN A 275 -26.40 -20.72 -19.72
N ALA A 276 -25.29 -20.73 -18.97
CA ALA A 276 -24.86 -21.86 -18.13
C ALA A 276 -25.78 -22.05 -16.91
N THR A 277 -25.98 -23.31 -16.49
CA THR A 277 -26.77 -23.62 -15.29
C THR A 277 -26.01 -23.29 -14.01
N GLU A 278 -26.72 -23.15 -12.88
CA GLU A 278 -26.09 -22.92 -11.57
C GLU A 278 -25.12 -24.05 -11.17
N GLU A 279 -25.40 -25.28 -11.61
CA GLU A 279 -24.53 -26.45 -11.41
C GLU A 279 -23.24 -26.35 -12.26
N GLU A 280 -23.31 -25.85 -13.49
CA GLU A 280 -22.15 -25.62 -14.37
C GLU A 280 -21.26 -24.48 -13.87
N LYS A 281 -21.87 -23.44 -13.28
CA LYS A 281 -21.15 -22.34 -12.63
C LYS A 281 -20.45 -22.81 -11.35
N ALA A 282 -21.15 -23.57 -10.51
CA ALA A 282 -20.58 -24.15 -9.29
C ALA A 282 -19.40 -25.10 -9.60
N ALA A 283 -19.55 -25.98 -10.59
CA ALA A 283 -18.46 -26.89 -11.01
C ALA A 283 -17.24 -26.14 -11.58
N THR A 284 -17.45 -24.96 -12.16
CA THR A 284 -16.36 -24.11 -12.67
C THR A 284 -15.61 -23.39 -11.55
N LEU A 285 -16.32 -22.87 -10.55
CA LEU A 285 -15.74 -22.28 -9.33
C LEU A 285 -14.92 -23.30 -8.53
N GLU A 286 -15.46 -24.50 -8.32
CA GLU A 286 -14.76 -25.60 -7.64
C GLU A 286 -13.45 -25.99 -8.36
N ALA A 287 -13.44 -25.97 -9.69
CA ALA A 287 -12.24 -26.24 -10.48
C ALA A 287 -11.16 -25.13 -10.36
N PHE A 288 -11.54 -23.87 -10.13
CA PHE A 288 -10.61 -22.77 -9.85
C PHE A 288 -9.94 -22.93 -8.48
N ASP A 289 -10.72 -23.24 -7.44
CA ASP A 289 -10.21 -23.45 -6.09
C ASP A 289 -9.23 -24.64 -6.02
N ILE A 290 -9.56 -25.75 -6.70
CA ILE A 290 -8.68 -26.93 -6.78
C ILE A 290 -7.37 -26.59 -7.50
N ALA A 291 -7.41 -25.79 -8.57
CA ALA A 291 -6.22 -25.41 -9.32
C ALA A 291 -5.33 -24.41 -8.56
N TYR A 292 -5.93 -23.43 -7.88
CA TYR A 292 -5.25 -22.45 -7.02
C TYR A 292 -4.51 -23.13 -5.86
N ASN A 293 -5.18 -24.03 -5.14
CA ASN A 293 -4.58 -24.73 -4.00
C ASN A 293 -3.47 -25.70 -4.42
N ARG A 294 -3.59 -26.36 -5.58
CA ARG A 294 -2.51 -27.22 -6.12
C ARG A 294 -1.25 -26.43 -6.50
N LEU A 295 -1.41 -25.18 -6.92
CA LEU A 295 -0.27 -24.31 -7.21
C LEU A 295 0.41 -23.86 -5.91
N LEU A 296 -0.36 -23.50 -4.87
CA LEU A 296 0.17 -23.24 -3.53
C LEU A 296 0.91 -24.46 -2.96
N ASP A 297 0.30 -25.64 -3.01
CA ASP A 297 0.88 -26.91 -2.51
C ASP A 297 2.17 -27.30 -3.26
N ALA A 298 2.31 -26.86 -4.51
CA ALA A 298 3.50 -27.07 -5.33
C ALA A 298 4.59 -26.01 -5.10
N GLY A 299 4.44 -25.14 -4.08
CA GLY A 299 5.42 -24.13 -3.67
C GLY A 299 5.34 -22.83 -4.47
N TYR A 300 4.23 -22.58 -5.17
CA TYR A 300 4.01 -21.32 -5.90
C TYR A 300 3.13 -20.37 -5.07
N ASN A 301 3.73 -19.34 -4.50
CA ASN A 301 3.09 -18.09 -4.09
C ASN A 301 2.49 -17.38 -5.30
N ILE A 302 1.18 -17.44 -5.32
CA ILE A 302 0.32 -16.90 -6.36
C ILE A 302 -0.35 -15.60 -5.90
N GLY A 303 0.19 -14.96 -4.86
CA GLY A 303 -0.32 -13.70 -4.36
C GLY A 303 -1.54 -13.84 -3.48
N ARG A 304 -1.41 -13.42 -2.22
CA ARG A 304 -2.53 -13.35 -1.29
C ARG A 304 -3.15 -11.95 -1.24
N GLU A 305 -2.47 -10.91 -1.74
CA GLU A 305 -2.76 -9.53 -1.33
C GLU A 305 -3.48 -8.64 -2.34
N LYS A 306 -3.43 -8.89 -3.66
CA LYS A 306 -4.21 -8.10 -4.63
C LYS A 306 -4.72 -8.96 -5.77
N PHE A 307 -5.98 -9.38 -5.66
CA PHE A 307 -6.76 -9.76 -6.83
C PHE A 307 -7.07 -8.48 -7.60
N GLY A 308 -6.44 -8.31 -8.76
CA GLY A 308 -6.67 -7.18 -9.66
C GLY A 308 -8.11 -7.19 -10.19
N GLY A 309 -9.05 -6.66 -9.40
CA GLY A 309 -10.47 -6.55 -9.73
C GLY A 309 -11.43 -6.75 -8.55
N GLY A 310 -11.15 -6.19 -7.36
CA GLY A 310 -12.06 -6.24 -6.21
C GLY A 310 -12.26 -7.65 -5.60
N PRO A 311 -12.55 -7.76 -4.29
CA PRO A 311 -12.26 -8.98 -3.55
C PRO A 311 -13.30 -10.07 -3.89
N ASN A 312 -12.86 -11.12 -4.59
CA ASN A 312 -13.57 -12.39 -4.89
C ASN A 312 -14.36 -12.54 -6.21
N SER A 313 -14.01 -11.84 -7.30
CA SER A 313 -14.80 -11.86 -8.54
C SER A 313 -14.15 -12.61 -9.73
N LEU A 314 -14.96 -13.37 -10.49
CA LEU A 314 -14.59 -14.02 -11.76
C LEU A 314 -14.68 -13.02 -12.93
N GLY A 315 -13.62 -12.89 -13.72
CA GLY A 315 -13.63 -12.08 -14.94
C GLY A 315 -14.08 -12.87 -16.19
N ALA A 316 -14.62 -12.19 -17.20
CA ALA A 316 -14.84 -12.78 -18.53
C ALA A 316 -14.13 -11.96 -19.60
N TRP A 317 -13.14 -12.57 -20.26
CA TRP A 317 -12.32 -11.92 -21.28
C TRP A 317 -12.32 -12.77 -22.56
N ASN A 318 -12.60 -12.16 -23.71
CA ASN A 318 -12.45 -12.74 -25.06
C ASN A 318 -12.84 -14.23 -25.21
N ASN A 319 -14.07 -14.59 -24.81
CA ASN A 319 -14.70 -15.94 -24.85
C ASN A 319 -14.36 -16.93 -23.72
N TYR A 320 -13.72 -16.50 -22.62
CA TYR A 320 -13.33 -17.36 -21.50
C TYR A 320 -13.71 -16.75 -20.14
N ALA A 321 -13.88 -17.59 -19.11
CA ALA A 321 -13.92 -17.15 -17.70
C ALA A 321 -12.51 -17.28 -17.10
N ASN A 322 -12.06 -16.31 -16.31
CA ASN A 322 -10.69 -16.30 -15.79
C ASN A 322 -10.58 -15.77 -14.36
N LEU A 323 -9.45 -16.07 -13.75
CA LEU A 323 -9.04 -15.65 -12.41
C LEU A 323 -7.61 -15.15 -12.44
N GLN A 324 -7.39 -13.90 -12.07
CA GLN A 324 -6.08 -13.27 -12.06
C GLN A 324 -5.53 -13.26 -10.63
N CYS A 325 -4.33 -13.81 -10.46
CA CYS A 325 -3.63 -13.93 -9.19
C CYS A 325 -2.30 -13.14 -9.29
N GLU A 326 -2.09 -12.14 -8.45
CA GLU A 326 -0.90 -11.28 -8.44
C GLU A 326 0.02 -11.61 -7.26
N GLY A 327 1.17 -12.24 -7.50
CA GLY A 327 2.23 -12.38 -6.50
C GLY A 327 3.00 -11.07 -6.26
N THR A 328 3.52 -10.84 -5.04
CA THR A 328 4.44 -9.73 -4.79
C THR A 328 5.84 -10.04 -5.36
N TYR A 329 6.71 -9.03 -5.42
CA TYR A 329 7.97 -9.06 -6.18
C TYR A 329 9.03 -10.03 -5.61
N ASN A 330 8.82 -10.66 -4.44
CA ASN A 330 9.91 -11.26 -3.66
C ASN A 330 9.65 -12.60 -2.94
N ASP A 331 8.53 -13.29 -3.15
CA ASP A 331 8.13 -14.38 -2.26
C ASP A 331 7.87 -15.69 -2.99
N ASN A 332 8.92 -16.34 -3.53
CA ASN A 332 8.86 -17.80 -3.80
C ASN A 332 10.20 -18.53 -3.87
N VAL A 333 10.27 -19.63 -3.13
CA VAL A 333 11.17 -20.75 -3.40
C VAL A 333 10.63 -21.50 -4.63
N GLY A 334 11.38 -21.53 -5.72
CA GLY A 334 11.00 -22.27 -6.94
C GLY A 334 10.78 -21.39 -8.17
N ASP A 335 11.65 -20.42 -8.40
CA ASP A 335 11.74 -19.73 -9.68
C ASP A 335 12.70 -20.45 -10.66
N PRO A 336 12.20 -21.32 -11.56
CA PRO A 336 13.07 -21.95 -12.54
C PRO A 336 13.63 -20.98 -13.61
N TRP A 337 13.18 -19.71 -13.67
CA TRP A 337 13.45 -18.81 -14.81
C TRP A 337 13.87 -17.37 -14.47
N ASN A 338 13.76 -16.93 -13.21
CA ASN A 338 14.33 -15.69 -12.64
C ASN A 338 13.92 -14.37 -13.34
N MET A 339 12.60 -14.13 -13.49
CA MET A 339 12.05 -13.00 -14.27
C MET A 339 11.19 -11.98 -13.47
N GLY A 340 11.24 -11.96 -12.14
CA GLY A 340 10.84 -10.79 -11.31
C GLY A 340 9.36 -10.39 -11.21
N ARG A 341 8.45 -10.84 -12.08
CA ARG A 341 7.00 -10.79 -11.82
C ARG A 341 6.34 -12.03 -12.42
N LYS A 342 5.69 -12.85 -11.60
CA LYS A 342 4.84 -13.94 -12.10
C LYS A 342 3.39 -13.63 -11.80
N TRP A 343 2.64 -13.53 -12.88
CA TRP A 343 1.20 -13.40 -12.86
C TRP A 343 0.70 -14.82 -13.02
N GLY A 344 -0.21 -15.25 -12.14
CA GLY A 344 -0.89 -16.53 -12.26
C GLY A 344 -2.28 -16.28 -12.79
N MET A 345 -2.58 -16.70 -14.02
CA MET A 345 -3.96 -16.64 -14.51
C MET A 345 -4.52 -18.04 -14.61
N LEU A 346 -5.63 -18.29 -13.92
CA LEU A 346 -6.44 -19.47 -14.12
C LEU A 346 -7.46 -19.16 -15.22
N VAL A 347 -7.66 -20.05 -16.20
CA VAL A 347 -8.58 -19.83 -17.32
C VAL A 347 -9.49 -21.03 -17.53
N ALA A 348 -10.81 -20.80 -17.54
CA ALA A 348 -11.84 -21.76 -17.86
C ALA A 348 -12.36 -21.59 -19.29
N ALA A 349 -12.11 -22.58 -20.13
CA ALA A 349 -12.53 -22.58 -21.53
C ALA A 349 -13.91 -23.19 -21.77
N ARG A 350 -14.37 -24.03 -20.82
CA ARG A 350 -15.67 -24.74 -20.81
C ARG A 350 -16.04 -25.04 -19.36
N PRO A 351 -17.32 -25.34 -19.05
CA PRO A 351 -17.73 -25.67 -17.69
C PRO A 351 -16.87 -26.77 -17.04
N GLY A 352 -16.36 -26.50 -15.84
CA GLY A 352 -15.58 -27.45 -15.04
C GLY A 352 -14.16 -27.77 -15.55
N VAL A 353 -13.64 -27.05 -16.56
CA VAL A 353 -12.29 -27.27 -17.09
C VAL A 353 -11.46 -25.99 -16.97
N VAL A 354 -10.48 -26.00 -16.05
CA VAL A 354 -9.60 -24.87 -15.70
C VAL A 354 -8.13 -25.20 -15.95
N PHE A 355 -7.38 -24.24 -16.51
CA PHE A 355 -5.95 -24.32 -16.75
C PHE A 355 -5.20 -23.20 -16.02
N ALA A 356 -3.95 -23.45 -15.63
CA ALA A 356 -3.09 -22.45 -15.02
C ALA A 356 -2.01 -21.98 -15.99
N VAL A 357 -1.89 -20.67 -16.16
CA VAL A 357 -0.83 -20.04 -16.95
C VAL A 357 0.18 -19.41 -15.99
N LYS A 358 1.46 -19.75 -16.16
CA LYS A 358 2.56 -19.30 -15.30
C LYS A 358 3.47 -18.34 -16.08
N GLY A 359 3.43 -17.06 -15.75
CA GLY A 359 4.28 -16.04 -16.40
C GLY A 359 3.48 -14.85 -16.96
N ASN A 360 4.18 -13.93 -17.61
CA ASN A 360 3.59 -12.70 -18.12
C ASN A 360 2.78 -12.98 -19.42
N LEU A 361 1.53 -12.52 -19.50
CA LEU A 361 0.67 -12.69 -20.68
C LEU A 361 0.39 -11.31 -21.30
N SER A 362 1.12 -10.94 -22.36
CA SER A 362 0.78 -9.75 -23.15
C SER A 362 -0.37 -10.10 -24.10
N ALA A 363 -1.60 -9.67 -23.82
CA ALA A 363 -2.73 -9.91 -24.71
C ALA A 363 -2.92 -8.74 -25.70
N ASN A 364 -2.59 -8.99 -26.97
CA ASN A 364 -3.22 -8.31 -28.10
C ASN A 364 -3.98 -9.40 -28.90
N CYS A 365 -5.27 -9.58 -28.61
CA CYS A 365 -6.06 -10.73 -29.08
C CYS A 365 -6.97 -10.36 -30.27
N ALA A 366 -6.41 -10.33 -31.48
CA ALA A 366 -7.17 -10.57 -32.71
C ALA A 366 -7.37 -12.10 -32.92
N PRO A 367 -8.23 -12.59 -33.85
CA PRO A 367 -8.87 -13.93 -33.77
C PRO A 367 -7.99 -15.18 -34.00
N SER A 368 -6.68 -15.08 -33.80
CA SER A 368 -5.74 -16.21 -33.80
C SER A 368 -4.80 -16.08 -32.60
N LEU A 369 -4.91 -17.00 -31.64
CA LEU A 369 -4.06 -17.11 -30.45
C LEU A 369 -2.56 -17.07 -30.81
N ILE A 370 -1.81 -16.19 -30.14
CA ILE A 370 -0.35 -16.32 -29.99
C ILE A 370 -0.06 -16.23 -28.49
N ALA A 371 0.37 -17.33 -27.89
CA ALA A 371 0.92 -17.39 -26.54
C ALA A 371 2.44 -17.46 -26.67
N TYR A 372 3.20 -16.60 -25.99
CA TYR A 372 4.65 -16.68 -25.95
C TYR A 372 5.10 -17.40 -24.67
N GLY A 373 5.62 -18.63 -24.81
CA GLY A 373 6.63 -19.18 -23.90
C GLY A 373 6.13 -19.89 -22.64
N ASN A 374 4.88 -20.34 -22.59
CA ASN A 374 4.30 -20.86 -21.33
C ASN A 374 4.32 -22.39 -21.25
N ASP A 375 4.91 -22.91 -20.18
CA ASP A 375 4.85 -24.31 -19.76
C ASP A 375 3.52 -24.60 -19.05
N LEU A 376 2.59 -25.27 -19.74
CA LEU A 376 1.35 -25.78 -19.14
C LEU A 376 1.65 -27.11 -18.45
N VAL A 377 1.42 -27.20 -17.15
CA VAL A 377 1.51 -28.47 -16.42
C VAL A 377 0.11 -29.02 -16.20
N TRP A 378 -0.18 -30.22 -16.70
CA TRP A 378 -1.42 -30.94 -16.42
C TRP A 378 -1.11 -32.23 -15.67
N THR A 379 -1.82 -32.45 -14.56
CA THR A 379 -1.73 -33.65 -13.73
C THR A 379 -3.05 -34.42 -13.82
N ASP A 380 -3.00 -35.66 -14.30
CA ASP A 380 -4.20 -36.49 -14.45
C ASP A 380 -4.80 -36.77 -13.05
N PRO A 381 -6.03 -36.33 -12.77
CA PRO A 381 -6.63 -36.47 -11.44
C PRO A 381 -6.95 -37.91 -11.06
N ALA A 382 -6.94 -38.86 -11.99
CA ALA A 382 -7.15 -40.29 -11.70
C ALA A 382 -5.85 -41.03 -11.36
N THR A 383 -4.68 -40.52 -11.77
CA THR A 383 -3.40 -41.25 -11.69
C THR A 383 -2.30 -40.50 -10.95
N GLY A 384 -2.37 -39.17 -10.85
CA GLY A 384 -1.38 -38.33 -10.15
C GLY A 384 -0.09 -38.07 -10.94
N GLU A 385 0.03 -38.56 -12.17
CA GLU A 385 1.19 -38.27 -13.03
C GLU A 385 1.04 -36.90 -13.71
N SER A 386 2.12 -36.11 -13.69
CA SER A 386 2.17 -34.77 -14.29
C SER A 386 2.89 -34.78 -15.63
N CYS A 387 2.37 -34.03 -16.60
CA CYS A 387 2.99 -33.85 -17.92
C CYS A 387 3.05 -32.36 -18.30
N LEU A 388 4.14 -31.98 -18.98
CA LEU A 388 4.42 -30.62 -19.48
C LEU A 388 3.94 -30.49 -20.93
N TYR A 389 3.22 -29.42 -21.22
CA TYR A 389 2.73 -29.05 -22.54
C TYR A 389 3.08 -27.58 -22.83
N GLN A 390 3.79 -27.30 -23.91
CA GLN A 390 3.89 -25.93 -24.46
C GLN A 390 2.94 -25.82 -25.66
N VAL A 391 2.22 -24.70 -25.77
CA VAL A 391 1.34 -24.43 -26.92
C VAL A 391 1.86 -23.20 -27.66
N PHE A 392 2.30 -23.42 -28.90
CA PHE A 392 2.50 -22.37 -29.89
C PHE A 392 1.80 -22.76 -31.19
N SER A 393 1.45 -21.76 -32.00
CA SER A 393 0.64 -21.93 -33.21
C SER A 393 1.23 -22.93 -34.22
N GLY A 394 0.41 -23.87 -34.69
CA GLY A 394 0.58 -24.57 -35.97
C GLY A 394 1.64 -25.68 -36.03
N ASP A 395 1.17 -26.93 -35.92
CA ASP A 395 1.67 -28.15 -36.57
C ASP A 395 3.09 -28.72 -36.29
N THR A 396 3.71 -28.55 -35.10
CA THR A 396 4.81 -29.46 -34.67
C THR A 396 4.89 -29.63 -33.14
N THR A 397 5.14 -30.86 -32.67
CA THR A 397 5.17 -31.26 -31.24
C THR A 397 6.57 -31.72 -30.84
N VAL A 398 7.12 -31.21 -29.73
CA VAL A 398 8.29 -31.81 -29.05
C VAL A 398 7.82 -32.53 -27.79
N LYS A 399 8.29 -33.77 -27.58
CA LYS A 399 8.15 -34.51 -26.33
C LYS A 399 9.52 -34.54 -25.65
N MET A 400 9.65 -33.86 -24.51
CA MET A 400 10.78 -34.11 -23.61
C MET A 400 10.40 -35.16 -22.57
N ASN A 401 11.28 -36.14 -22.37
CA ASN A 401 11.18 -37.06 -21.25
C ASN A 401 11.81 -36.43 -19.99
N PRO A 402 11.46 -36.90 -18.78
CA PRO A 402 11.91 -36.32 -17.51
C PRO A 402 13.44 -36.36 -17.24
N ASP A 403 14.20 -37.11 -18.04
CA ASP A 403 15.66 -37.26 -17.92
C ASP A 403 16.47 -36.34 -18.85
N GLY A 404 15.78 -35.45 -19.57
CA GLY A 404 16.40 -34.51 -20.51
C GLY A 404 16.74 -35.11 -21.87
N SER A 405 16.29 -36.31 -22.21
CA SER A 405 16.45 -36.86 -23.56
C SER A 405 15.15 -36.81 -24.37
N GLY A 406 15.18 -36.04 -25.47
CA GLY A 406 14.12 -35.95 -26.48
C GLY A 406 14.57 -35.06 -27.64
N GLU A 407 14.40 -35.54 -28.87
CA GLU A 407 14.84 -34.90 -30.11
C GLU A 407 13.97 -33.68 -30.48
N GLU A 408 14.63 -32.62 -30.95
CA GLU A 408 14.05 -31.38 -31.44
C GLU A 408 13.78 -31.47 -32.95
N SER A 409 12.75 -30.76 -33.43
CA SER A 409 12.55 -30.50 -34.86
C SER A 409 12.02 -29.08 -35.07
N ASP A 410 12.99 -28.17 -35.27
CA ASP A 410 13.07 -26.91 -36.03
C ASP A 410 11.96 -25.83 -35.88
N TRP A 411 12.25 -24.75 -35.14
CA TRP A 411 12.48 -23.33 -35.59
C TRP A 411 12.38 -22.33 -34.38
N PRO A 412 13.21 -21.24 -34.28
CA PRO A 412 13.64 -20.67 -32.98
C PRO A 412 13.07 -19.28 -32.60
N GLY A 413 13.07 -18.91 -31.30
CA GLY A 413 12.85 -17.54 -30.79
C GLY A 413 13.61 -17.26 -29.48
N TYR A 414 14.30 -16.11 -29.38
CA TYR A 414 15.37 -15.74 -28.40
C TYR A 414 14.93 -14.67 -27.36
N GLY A 415 15.63 -14.55 -26.21
CA GLY A 415 15.40 -13.55 -25.13
C GLY A 415 16.60 -12.64 -24.78
N ILE A 416 16.35 -11.50 -24.11
CA ILE A 416 17.32 -10.44 -23.73
C ILE A 416 18.09 -10.82 -22.44
N GLY A 417 19.38 -10.46 -22.35
CA GLY A 417 20.31 -10.93 -21.30
C GLY A 417 20.09 -10.33 -19.89
N THR A 418 20.44 -11.13 -18.87
CA THR A 418 20.19 -10.93 -17.42
C THR A 418 21.09 -9.90 -16.70
N GLY A 419 21.64 -8.92 -17.43
CA GLY A 419 22.68 -8.00 -16.90
C GLY A 419 22.34 -6.51 -16.86
N ALA A 420 21.16 -6.09 -17.33
CA ALA A 420 20.74 -4.68 -17.34
C ALA A 420 20.00 -4.28 -16.04
N SER A 421 20.11 -3.01 -15.62
CA SER A 421 19.29 -2.46 -14.53
C SER A 421 17.82 -2.39 -14.95
N ASP A 422 16.90 -2.35 -13.98
CA ASP A 422 15.46 -2.36 -14.28
C ASP A 422 15.00 -1.07 -15.00
N ALA A 423 15.68 0.05 -14.78
CA ALA A 423 15.48 1.29 -15.54
C ALA A 423 15.89 1.14 -17.02
N VAL A 424 16.97 0.41 -17.30
CA VAL A 424 17.44 0.14 -18.68
C VAL A 424 16.53 -0.86 -19.38
N LYS A 425 16.05 -1.89 -18.67
CA LYS A 425 15.02 -2.81 -19.19
C LYS A 425 13.73 -2.07 -19.52
N ALA A 426 13.28 -1.19 -18.62
CA ALA A 426 12.11 -0.34 -18.84
C ALA A 426 12.30 0.62 -20.02
N ALA A 427 13.45 1.29 -20.15
CA ALA A 427 13.76 2.17 -21.28
C ALA A 427 13.87 1.41 -22.61
N MET A 428 14.40 0.17 -22.61
CA MET A 428 14.45 -0.70 -23.78
C MET A 428 13.05 -1.19 -24.18
N GLU A 429 12.19 -1.50 -23.21
CA GLU A 429 10.79 -1.85 -23.43
C GLU A 429 10.01 -0.64 -23.95
N GLU A 430 10.21 0.55 -23.41
CA GLU A 430 9.53 1.79 -23.80
C GLU A 430 9.91 2.26 -25.21
N ALA A 431 11.19 2.17 -25.60
CA ALA A 431 11.65 2.43 -26.96
C ALA A 431 11.10 1.42 -27.98
N TYR A 432 10.93 0.15 -27.57
CA TYR A 432 10.33 -0.91 -28.39
C TYR A 432 8.81 -0.72 -28.56
N ILE A 433 8.14 -0.14 -27.55
CA ILE A 433 6.71 0.20 -27.57
C ILE A 433 6.45 1.43 -28.45
N GLN A 434 7.24 2.51 -28.33
CA GLN A 434 7.01 3.75 -29.08
C GLN A 434 7.30 3.66 -30.59
N SER A 435 8.29 2.84 -30.99
CA SER A 435 8.63 2.62 -32.41
C SER A 435 7.66 1.68 -33.14
N GLY A 436 6.77 1.03 -32.40
CA GLY A 436 5.75 0.11 -32.91
C GLY A 436 4.36 0.73 -33.12
N TRP A 437 4.14 2.01 -32.80
CA TRP A 437 2.80 2.60 -32.80
C TRP A 437 2.59 3.68 -33.88
N ASP A 438 1.64 3.34 -34.74
CA ASP A 438 0.85 4.16 -35.65
C ASP A 438 1.40 4.44 -37.06
N ASN A 439 0.97 3.62 -38.02
CA ASN A 439 0.77 4.12 -39.38
C ASN A 439 -0.34 3.38 -40.15
N GLU A 440 -1.58 3.50 -39.67
CA GLU A 440 -2.74 3.07 -40.47
C GLU A 440 -2.95 3.91 -41.75
N SER A 441 -2.21 5.01 -41.92
CA SER A 441 -2.44 5.95 -43.04
C SER A 441 -1.62 5.69 -44.32
N PHE A 442 -0.63 4.78 -44.34
CA PHE A 442 0.25 4.61 -45.53
C PHE A 442 0.43 3.20 -46.10
N GLY A 443 -0.20 2.16 -45.53
CA GLY A 443 -0.33 0.85 -46.19
C GLY A 443 0.99 0.17 -46.60
N ARG A 444 2.03 0.22 -45.77
CA ARG A 444 3.31 -0.52 -45.98
C ARG A 444 3.74 -1.26 -44.71
N PRO A 445 4.44 -2.41 -44.84
CA PRO A 445 4.81 -3.23 -43.70
C PRO A 445 5.98 -2.66 -42.90
N TYR A 446 5.90 -2.91 -41.59
CA TYR A 446 6.75 -2.59 -40.45
C TYR A 446 8.26 -2.55 -40.72
N ASN A 447 8.86 -1.38 -40.47
CA ASN A 447 10.26 -1.21 -40.10
C ASN A 447 10.28 -0.45 -38.77
N LEU A 448 11.04 -0.94 -37.79
CA LEU A 448 11.60 -0.07 -36.76
C LEU A 448 12.56 0.86 -37.50
N GLY A 449 12.29 2.16 -37.52
CA GLY A 449 13.18 3.08 -38.21
C GLY A 449 12.76 4.52 -38.06
N PHE A 450 13.55 5.26 -37.28
CA PHE A 450 13.60 6.72 -37.40
C PHE A 450 14.40 7.11 -38.67
N PRO A 451 14.19 8.31 -39.23
CA PRO A 451 14.96 8.79 -40.38
C PRO A 451 16.48 8.79 -40.10
N ALA A 452 17.29 8.39 -41.10
CA ALA A 452 18.74 8.35 -40.98
C ALA A 452 19.33 9.70 -40.53
N GLY A 453 20.00 9.70 -39.36
CA GLY A 453 20.71 10.86 -38.82
C GLY A 453 20.00 11.61 -37.68
N GLU A 454 18.88 11.11 -37.16
CA GLU A 454 18.19 11.69 -36.00
C GLU A 454 18.72 11.09 -34.68
N VAL A 455 19.06 11.94 -33.72
CA VAL A 455 19.43 11.58 -32.33
C VAL A 455 18.33 12.11 -31.42
N ARG A 456 17.76 11.27 -30.56
CA ARG A 456 16.75 11.67 -29.55
C ARG A 456 17.28 11.51 -28.13
N HIS A 457 16.86 12.42 -27.26
CA HIS A 457 17.16 12.40 -25.83
C HIS A 457 15.84 12.45 -25.05
N GLU A 458 15.51 11.40 -24.28
CA GLU A 458 14.27 11.32 -23.46
C GLU A 458 14.61 10.66 -22.12
N ASN A 459 14.15 11.23 -21.00
CA ASN A 459 14.38 10.71 -19.63
C ASN A 459 15.83 10.34 -19.28
N GLY A 460 16.82 11.09 -19.79
CA GLY A 460 18.25 10.82 -19.58
C GLY A 460 18.88 9.81 -20.54
N VAL A 461 18.07 9.15 -21.39
CA VAL A 461 18.48 8.11 -22.34
C VAL A 461 18.67 8.73 -23.73
N THR A 462 19.70 8.28 -24.48
CA THR A 462 19.98 8.75 -25.86
C THR A 462 19.83 7.64 -26.89
N PHE A 463 19.06 7.90 -27.94
CA PHE A 463 18.77 6.95 -29.02
C PHE A 463 19.41 7.39 -30.33
N GLN A 464 20.10 6.48 -31.02
CA GLN A 464 20.56 6.70 -32.39
C GLN A 464 20.64 5.38 -33.19
N GLU A 465 19.90 5.31 -34.31
CA GLU A 465 19.96 4.22 -35.28
C GLU A 465 20.51 4.74 -36.62
N TYR A 466 21.48 4.04 -37.24
CA TYR A 466 22.02 4.43 -38.55
C TYR A 466 21.78 3.34 -39.60
N PHE A 467 21.02 3.68 -40.64
CA PHE A 467 20.93 2.87 -41.84
C PHE A 467 21.94 3.37 -42.89
N GLY A 468 22.87 2.50 -43.30
CA GLY A 468 23.48 2.61 -44.62
C GLY A 468 22.40 2.50 -45.70
N ASN A 469 22.69 2.96 -46.91
CA ASN A 469 21.70 3.13 -47.99
C ASN A 469 21.00 1.85 -48.50
N ASP A 470 21.17 0.69 -47.86
CA ASP A 470 20.48 -0.57 -48.15
C ASP A 470 20.33 -1.43 -46.88
N SER A 471 19.64 -0.94 -45.84
CA SER A 471 19.25 -1.78 -44.69
C SER A 471 17.91 -2.49 -44.94
N THR A 472 18.04 -3.69 -45.50
CA THR A 472 17.19 -4.91 -45.65
C THR A 472 15.65 -4.87 -45.65
N GLY A 473 15.00 -3.72 -45.63
CA GLY A 473 13.57 -3.59 -45.72
C GLY A 473 13.10 -3.21 -47.13
N ALA A 474 13.19 -4.12 -48.11
CA ALA A 474 12.11 -4.33 -49.09
C ALA A 474 12.47 -5.34 -50.20
N SER A 475 11.68 -6.42 -50.22
CA SER A 475 11.24 -7.12 -51.44
C SER A 475 12.28 -7.97 -52.21
N PRO A 476 11.83 -9.06 -52.85
CA PRO A 476 12.70 -9.97 -53.58
C PRO A 476 13.12 -9.36 -54.92
N GLU A 477 14.19 -8.57 -54.94
CA GLU A 477 14.93 -8.28 -56.17
C GLU A 477 16.25 -9.06 -56.18
N ALA A 478 16.32 -10.06 -57.07
CA ALA A 478 17.51 -10.86 -57.28
C ALA A 478 18.67 -10.01 -57.83
N GLY A 479 19.85 -10.08 -57.16
CA GLY A 479 21.11 -9.65 -57.77
C GLY A 479 22.09 -8.85 -56.89
N ARG A 480 21.90 -8.72 -55.58
CA ARG A 480 22.85 -8.02 -54.71
C ARG A 480 23.04 -8.76 -53.38
N GLU A 481 24.09 -9.57 -53.32
CA GLU A 481 24.62 -10.17 -52.08
C GLU A 481 25.85 -9.32 -51.64
N GLY A 482 25.93 -8.86 -50.38
CA GLY A 482 27.26 -8.60 -49.78
C GLY A 482 27.55 -7.51 -48.72
N ASP A 483 26.64 -6.74 -48.11
CA ASP A 483 27.04 -5.63 -47.18
C ASP A 483 26.26 -5.58 -45.84
N TYR A 484 26.92 -5.21 -44.71
CA TYR A 484 26.44 -5.23 -43.30
C TYR A 484 26.52 -3.83 -42.61
N GLY A 485 25.82 -3.58 -41.48
CA GLY A 485 25.85 -2.33 -40.67
C GLY A 485 25.64 -2.55 -39.14
N ILE A 486 25.91 -1.54 -38.27
CA ILE A 486 25.82 -1.64 -36.79
C ILE A 486 24.59 -0.89 -36.23
N SER A 487 23.75 -1.55 -35.43
CA SER A 487 22.66 -0.93 -34.64
C SER A 487 23.03 -0.94 -33.15
N TYR A 488 22.72 0.15 -32.41
CA TYR A 488 22.98 0.27 -30.97
C TYR A 488 21.94 1.15 -30.23
N LEU A 489 21.84 1.01 -28.90
CA LEU A 489 21.00 1.81 -27.99
C LEU A 489 21.89 2.32 -26.83
N VAL A 490 21.65 3.55 -26.30
CA VAL A 490 22.40 4.12 -25.16
C VAL A 490 21.45 4.62 -24.06
N ALA A 491 21.32 3.87 -22.96
CA ALA A 491 20.55 4.29 -21.79
C ALA A 491 21.45 4.81 -20.67
N ALA A 492 21.16 5.98 -20.10
CA ALA A 492 21.82 6.48 -18.90
C ALA A 492 20.97 6.20 -17.66
N ASP A 493 21.61 5.82 -16.55
CA ASP A 493 20.98 5.61 -15.25
C ASP A 493 20.86 6.94 -14.46
N GLU A 494 20.15 6.97 -13.33
CA GLU A 494 20.10 8.10 -12.38
C GLU A 494 21.49 8.49 -11.85
N ASN A 495 22.48 7.60 -12.01
CA ASN A 495 23.89 7.90 -11.85
C ASN A 495 24.48 8.35 -13.21
N PRO A 496 24.97 9.61 -13.35
CA PRO A 496 25.50 10.15 -14.61
C PRO A 496 26.78 9.44 -15.12
N GLU A 497 27.26 8.41 -14.41
CA GLU A 497 28.43 7.60 -14.76
C GLU A 497 28.10 6.30 -15.50
N GLU A 498 26.83 5.93 -15.72
CA GLU A 498 26.46 4.66 -16.37
C GLU A 498 25.75 4.86 -17.72
N ALA A 499 26.19 4.11 -18.75
CA ALA A 499 25.60 4.09 -20.09
C ALA A 499 25.74 2.69 -20.72
N TYR A 500 24.67 2.15 -21.30
CA TYR A 500 24.60 0.78 -21.82
C TYR A 500 24.65 0.77 -23.35
N ILE A 501 25.59 0.06 -24.00
CA ILE A 501 25.61 -0.15 -25.46
C ILE A 501 25.37 -1.63 -25.79
N ILE A 502 24.50 -1.92 -26.75
CA ILE A 502 24.17 -3.30 -27.18
C ILE A 502 24.56 -3.47 -28.65
N THR A 503 25.49 -4.39 -28.94
CA THR A 503 25.85 -4.77 -30.32
C THR A 503 26.02 -6.28 -30.45
N ASP A 504 25.01 -6.99 -30.95
CA ASP A 504 25.15 -8.36 -31.46
C ASP A 504 23.98 -8.74 -32.39
N LYS A 505 24.14 -9.88 -33.07
CA LYS A 505 23.27 -10.57 -34.05
C LYS A 505 21.79 -10.58 -33.76
N ILE A 506 21.30 -10.21 -32.58
CA ILE A 506 19.86 -10.01 -32.35
C ILE A 506 19.32 -8.86 -33.20
N PHE A 507 20.10 -7.79 -33.40
CA PHE A 507 19.74 -6.71 -34.33
C PHE A 507 20.08 -7.04 -35.80
N THR A 508 21.07 -7.91 -36.05
CA THR A 508 21.43 -8.37 -37.41
C THR A 508 20.70 -9.65 -37.86
N ALA A 509 19.87 -10.25 -37.00
CA ALA A 509 19.19 -11.55 -37.21
C ALA A 509 18.08 -11.51 -38.26
N TRP A 510 17.90 -10.40 -38.96
CA TRP A 510 16.97 -10.31 -40.07
C TRP A 510 17.61 -10.57 -41.45
N THR A 511 18.86 -11.09 -41.51
CA THR A 511 19.49 -11.40 -42.81
C THR A 511 20.22 -12.74 -43.00
N SER A 512 20.56 -13.52 -41.97
CA SER A 512 21.43 -14.71 -42.17
C SER A 512 20.92 -16.04 -41.62
N THR A 513 19.60 -16.25 -41.50
CA THR A 513 19.00 -17.49 -41.00
C THR A 513 19.01 -18.67 -42.00
N TRP A 514 20.11 -18.88 -42.74
CA TRP A 514 20.30 -20.17 -43.44
C TRP A 514 21.72 -20.75 -43.41
N SER A 515 22.80 -19.97 -43.26
CA SER A 515 24.16 -20.51 -43.42
C SER A 515 24.92 -20.82 -42.13
N ALA A 516 24.57 -20.22 -40.98
CA ALA A 516 25.36 -20.35 -39.75
C ALA A 516 25.04 -21.57 -38.89
N TRP A 517 23.92 -22.27 -39.13
CA TRP A 517 23.50 -23.42 -38.32
C TRP A 517 24.42 -24.65 -38.49
N GLN A 518 25.36 -24.64 -39.44
CA GLN A 518 26.25 -25.78 -39.69
C GLN A 518 27.52 -25.85 -38.83
N ASN A 519 27.91 -24.83 -38.06
CA ASN A 519 29.25 -24.79 -37.44
C ASN A 519 29.32 -24.37 -35.96
N GLY A 520 28.37 -24.78 -35.11
CA GLY A 520 28.60 -24.95 -33.66
C GLY A 520 29.35 -23.86 -32.88
N GLY A 521 29.02 -22.57 -33.07
CA GLY A 521 29.64 -21.45 -32.34
C GLY A 521 28.96 -21.13 -31.01
N SER A 522 29.76 -20.85 -29.97
CA SER A 522 29.36 -20.41 -28.63
C SER A 522 28.98 -18.92 -28.61
N VAL A 523 28.06 -18.52 -27.71
CA VAL A 523 27.58 -17.14 -27.51
C VAL A 523 28.28 -16.53 -26.28
N THR A 524 28.78 -15.29 -26.40
CA THR A 524 29.24 -14.45 -25.27
C THR A 524 28.59 -13.06 -25.36
N LEU A 525 28.03 -12.60 -24.25
CA LEU A 525 27.46 -11.25 -24.07
C LEU A 525 28.53 -10.33 -23.45
N ASP A 526 28.84 -9.20 -24.08
CA ASP A 526 29.70 -8.18 -23.47
C ASP A 526 28.87 -7.03 -22.86
N ARG A 527 29.13 -6.73 -21.59
CA ARG A 527 28.49 -5.66 -20.80
C ARG A 527 29.32 -4.39 -20.89
N PHE A 528 28.71 -3.20 -21.00
CA PHE A 528 29.43 -1.91 -20.88
C PHE A 528 28.82 -1.03 -19.79
N SER A 529 29.64 -0.25 -19.10
CA SER A 529 29.18 0.97 -18.44
C SER A 529 30.11 2.16 -18.77
N SER A 530 29.51 3.36 -18.84
CA SER A 530 30.10 4.71 -18.87
C SER A 530 30.40 5.41 -20.22
N THR A 531 29.93 4.93 -21.37
CA THR A 531 30.09 5.68 -22.65
C THR A 531 28.94 6.65 -22.91
N GLY A 532 29.14 7.92 -22.61
CA GLY A 532 28.27 9.00 -23.08
C GLY A 532 28.53 9.27 -24.56
N LEU A 533 27.54 9.01 -25.40
CA LEU A 533 27.41 9.48 -26.80
C LEU A 533 28.46 8.96 -27.85
N PRO A 534 28.00 8.69 -29.08
CA PRO A 534 28.89 8.43 -30.22
C PRO A 534 29.66 9.69 -30.62
N THR A 535 30.96 9.55 -30.91
CA THR A 535 31.86 10.66 -31.24
C THR A 535 31.93 10.97 -32.74
N GLY A 536 31.31 10.12 -33.57
CA GLY A 536 31.26 10.27 -35.02
C GLY A 536 30.36 9.26 -35.71
N ASN A 537 30.26 9.38 -37.04
CA ASN A 537 29.53 8.42 -37.88
C ASN A 537 30.35 7.13 -38.06
N GLN A 538 29.65 6.02 -38.29
CA GLN A 538 30.27 4.74 -38.65
C GLN A 538 31.13 4.85 -39.91
N TYR A 539 32.23 4.09 -39.97
CA TYR A 539 33.09 4.01 -41.14
C TYR A 539 33.64 2.61 -41.35
N ILE A 540 34.16 2.33 -42.55
CA ILE A 540 34.88 1.09 -42.86
C ILE A 540 36.38 1.38 -42.78
N ASP A 541 37.13 0.61 -42.00
CA ASP A 541 38.58 0.77 -41.86
C ASP A 541 39.38 0.18 -43.05
N ASP A 542 40.70 0.37 -43.04
CA ASP A 542 41.60 -0.11 -44.10
C ASP A 542 41.66 -1.64 -44.21
N GLN A 543 41.16 -2.36 -43.19
CA GLN A 543 41.09 -3.81 -43.12
C GLN A 543 39.71 -4.34 -43.59
N GLY A 544 38.75 -3.45 -43.84
CA GLY A 544 37.40 -3.78 -44.29
C GLY A 544 36.41 -3.99 -43.15
N ASN A 545 36.74 -3.63 -41.91
CA ASN A 545 35.86 -3.76 -40.76
C ASN A 545 34.96 -2.54 -40.62
N ILE A 546 33.75 -2.71 -40.08
CA ILE A 546 32.81 -1.63 -39.78
C ILE A 546 33.08 -1.14 -38.37
N VAL A 547 33.26 0.16 -38.17
CA VAL A 547 33.68 0.76 -36.89
C VAL A 547 32.70 1.84 -36.44
N GLN A 548 32.33 1.84 -35.15
CA GLN A 548 31.61 2.92 -34.45
C GLN A 548 32.42 3.36 -33.23
N GLU A 549 32.72 4.65 -33.13
CA GLU A 549 33.44 5.25 -32.00
C GLU A 549 32.44 5.93 -31.02
N PHE A 550 32.71 5.77 -29.73
CA PHE A 550 32.05 6.44 -28.60
C PHE A 550 33.11 7.18 -27.77
N GLU A 551 32.70 8.05 -26.84
CA GLU A 551 33.66 8.83 -26.03
C GLU A 551 34.68 7.96 -25.26
N LYS A 552 34.28 6.75 -24.82
CA LYS A 552 35.09 5.84 -24.01
C LYS A 552 35.14 4.39 -24.50
N ALA A 553 34.65 4.12 -25.70
CA ALA A 553 34.70 2.79 -26.31
C ALA A 553 34.67 2.86 -27.83
N THR A 554 35.19 1.82 -28.49
CA THR A 554 35.08 1.63 -29.93
C THR A 554 34.50 0.24 -30.19
N ILE A 555 33.53 0.17 -31.11
CA ILE A 555 32.94 -1.09 -31.57
C ILE A 555 33.39 -1.34 -32.99
N THR A 556 33.93 -2.54 -33.24
CA THR A 556 34.40 -2.97 -34.55
C THR A 556 33.74 -4.28 -34.93
N ILE A 557 33.17 -4.38 -36.13
CA ILE A 557 32.67 -5.63 -36.72
C ILE A 557 33.59 -6.03 -37.87
N ASP A 558 34.16 -7.23 -37.79
CA ASP A 558 34.97 -7.78 -38.87
C ASP A 558 34.11 -7.93 -40.13
N GLY A 559 34.49 -7.25 -41.22
CA GLY A 559 33.69 -7.22 -42.45
C GLY A 559 33.68 -8.54 -43.23
N GLN A 560 34.53 -9.51 -42.88
CA GLN A 560 34.57 -10.84 -43.49
C GLN A 560 33.89 -11.91 -42.65
N THR A 561 34.06 -11.88 -41.33
CA THR A 561 33.51 -12.91 -40.43
C THR A 561 32.20 -12.50 -39.77
N GLY A 562 31.91 -11.20 -39.68
CA GLY A 562 30.75 -10.65 -38.98
C GLY A 562 30.88 -10.75 -37.45
N ASP A 563 32.08 -11.01 -36.94
CA ASP A 563 32.34 -11.04 -35.50
C ASP A 563 32.49 -9.61 -34.97
N SER A 564 31.76 -9.28 -33.89
CA SER A 564 31.87 -8.01 -33.21
C SER A 564 32.98 -8.04 -32.15
N GLN A 565 33.66 -6.92 -31.98
CA GLN A 565 34.61 -6.67 -30.92
C GLN A 565 34.32 -5.30 -30.32
N VAL A 566 34.31 -5.21 -28.99
CA VAL A 566 34.23 -3.94 -28.30
C VAL A 566 35.51 -3.67 -27.54
N VAL A 567 36.08 -2.51 -27.83
CA VAL A 567 37.35 -2.02 -27.32
C VAL A 567 37.02 -0.87 -26.39
N LEU A 568 36.96 -1.15 -25.09
CA LEU A 568 36.89 -0.10 -24.08
C LEU A 568 38.18 0.73 -24.08
N GLU A 569 38.03 2.06 -24.07
CA GLU A 569 39.14 3.00 -24.03
C GLU A 569 39.72 3.12 -22.61
N GLU A 570 38.90 2.98 -21.56
CA GLU A 570 39.34 3.02 -20.15
C GLU A 570 39.50 1.61 -19.54
N GLY A 571 40.50 1.45 -18.66
CA GLY A 571 40.69 0.19 -17.93
C GLY A 571 39.73 0.11 -16.74
N ARG A 572 39.06 -1.03 -16.53
CA ARG A 572 38.13 -1.19 -15.42
C ARG A 572 37.99 -2.62 -14.91
N PHE A 573 37.60 -2.75 -13.64
CA PHE A 573 37.18 -4.02 -13.05
C PHE A 573 35.74 -4.38 -13.48
N LEU A 574 35.50 -5.68 -13.69
CA LEU A 574 34.17 -6.26 -13.84
C LEU A 574 33.65 -6.74 -12.46
N THR A 575 34.52 -7.34 -11.67
CA THR A 575 34.30 -7.63 -10.25
C THR A 575 35.58 -7.33 -9.48
N PHE A 576 35.47 -6.96 -8.21
CA PHE A 576 36.61 -6.88 -7.27
C PHE A 576 36.13 -7.30 -5.88
N GLN A 577 36.76 -8.32 -5.30
CA GLN A 577 36.34 -8.91 -4.02
C GLN A 577 37.56 -9.27 -3.17
N LEU A 578 37.40 -9.20 -1.85
CA LEU A 578 38.36 -9.77 -0.92
C LEU A 578 38.16 -11.31 -0.84
N PRO A 579 39.19 -12.08 -0.47
CA PRO A 579 39.06 -13.53 -0.30
C PRO A 579 37.95 -13.92 0.67
N GLU A 580 37.29 -15.06 0.45
CA GLU A 580 36.26 -15.60 1.35
C GLU A 580 36.74 -15.78 2.79
N ASN A 581 38.05 -15.99 3.00
CA ASN A 581 38.64 -16.13 4.32
C ASN A 581 38.88 -14.80 5.07
N VAL A 582 38.58 -13.66 4.44
CA VAL A 582 38.59 -12.33 5.08
C VAL A 582 37.17 -11.97 5.47
N GLN A 583 36.92 -11.75 6.77
CA GLN A 583 35.59 -11.34 7.22
C GLN A 583 35.44 -9.84 7.00
N VAL A 584 34.66 -9.48 5.99
CA VAL A 584 34.31 -8.10 5.67
C VAL A 584 33.15 -7.68 6.57
N VAL A 585 33.37 -6.65 7.39
CA VAL A 585 32.35 -6.02 8.24
C VAL A 585 31.48 -5.09 7.40
N SER A 586 32.12 -4.29 6.53
CA SER A 586 31.42 -3.42 5.58
C SER A 586 32.32 -3.08 4.39
N SER A 587 31.72 -2.79 3.25
CA SER A 587 32.45 -2.38 2.05
C SER A 587 31.67 -1.34 1.24
N LEU A 588 32.38 -0.45 0.58
CA LEU A 588 31.82 0.55 -0.33
C LEU A 588 32.73 0.66 -1.55
N GLN A 589 32.12 0.69 -2.73
CA GLN A 589 32.79 1.07 -3.97
C GLN A 589 32.14 2.36 -4.49
N GLU A 590 32.95 3.38 -4.72
CA GLU A 590 32.51 4.65 -5.26
C GLU A 590 33.50 5.09 -6.34
N GLY A 591 33.06 5.05 -7.61
CA GLY A 591 33.93 5.27 -8.76
C GLY A 591 35.16 4.36 -8.76
N GLN A 592 36.34 4.98 -8.62
CA GLN A 592 37.64 4.30 -8.61
C GLN A 592 38.13 3.90 -7.21
N ASP A 593 37.38 4.23 -6.15
CA ASP A 593 37.78 3.97 -4.78
C ASP A 593 37.00 2.79 -4.18
N PHE A 594 37.73 1.82 -3.65
CA PHE A 594 37.22 0.69 -2.89
C PHE A 594 37.62 0.84 -1.42
N ALA A 595 36.65 0.83 -0.52
CA ALA A 595 36.87 0.86 0.92
C ALA A 595 36.31 -0.41 1.57
N PHE A 596 37.09 -1.02 2.47
CA PHE A 596 36.70 -2.20 3.23
C PHE A 596 37.03 -2.01 4.71
N ILE A 597 36.06 -2.31 5.58
CA ILE A 597 36.28 -2.55 7.00
C ILE A 597 36.25 -4.06 7.21
N VAL A 598 37.30 -4.61 7.79
CA VAL A 598 37.46 -6.03 8.08
C VAL A 598 37.57 -6.26 9.59
N ASP A 599 37.37 -7.49 10.01
CA ASP A 599 37.54 -7.88 11.41
C ASP A 599 38.99 -7.68 11.91
N ASP A 600 39.17 -7.52 13.23
CA ASP A 600 40.47 -7.23 13.84
C ASP A 600 41.51 -8.34 13.70
N SER A 601 41.07 -9.58 13.47
CA SER A 601 41.94 -10.74 13.33
C SER A 601 42.57 -10.86 11.94
N THR A 602 42.02 -10.18 10.92
CA THR A 602 42.53 -10.22 9.54
C THR A 602 43.99 -9.70 9.45
N ASP A 603 44.87 -10.43 8.76
CA ASP A 603 46.23 -9.97 8.47
C ASP A 603 46.26 -9.10 7.21
N LEU A 604 46.47 -7.79 7.38
CA LEU A 604 46.52 -6.85 6.26
C LEU A 604 47.79 -7.00 5.42
N GLY A 605 48.86 -7.62 5.94
CA GLY A 605 50.14 -7.70 5.24
C GLY A 605 50.16 -8.65 4.04
N SER A 606 49.11 -9.45 3.84
CA SER A 606 49.04 -10.47 2.80
C SER A 606 47.59 -10.86 2.48
N ILE A 607 46.82 -9.96 1.85
CA ILE A 607 45.46 -10.24 1.35
C ILE A 607 45.53 -10.46 -0.16
N ALA A 608 44.77 -11.43 -0.68
CA ALA A 608 44.80 -11.80 -2.10
C ALA A 608 43.46 -11.51 -2.82
N PRO A 609 43.10 -10.24 -3.10
CA PRO A 609 41.84 -9.91 -3.75
C PRO A 609 41.64 -10.64 -5.08
N VAL A 610 40.41 -11.05 -5.34
CA VAL A 610 39.99 -11.69 -6.59
C VAL A 610 39.16 -10.69 -7.37
N TYR A 611 39.57 -10.45 -8.60
CA TYR A 611 38.86 -9.57 -9.52
C TYR A 611 38.76 -10.22 -10.90
N THR A 612 37.80 -9.77 -11.68
CA THR A 612 37.66 -10.10 -13.11
C THR A 612 37.79 -8.85 -13.96
N LEU A 613 38.32 -9.02 -15.17
CA LEU A 613 38.49 -7.96 -16.16
C LEU A 613 37.79 -8.39 -17.45
N TYR A 614 37.49 -7.43 -18.31
CA TYR A 614 37.13 -7.72 -19.70
C TYR A 614 38.26 -8.43 -20.44
N ALA A 615 37.89 -9.32 -21.35
CA ALA A 615 38.83 -10.15 -22.10
C ALA A 615 39.78 -9.26 -22.94
N GLY A 616 41.07 -9.23 -22.59
CA GLY A 616 42.09 -8.43 -23.27
C GLY A 616 42.60 -7.21 -22.48
N MET A 617 41.94 -6.86 -21.37
CA MET A 617 42.49 -5.93 -20.38
C MET A 617 43.52 -6.60 -19.47
N THR A 618 44.38 -5.79 -18.86
CA THR A 618 45.35 -6.26 -17.86
C THR A 618 45.31 -5.41 -16.61
N CYS A 619 45.78 -5.94 -15.48
CA CYS A 619 46.05 -5.16 -14.28
C CYS A 619 47.51 -5.35 -13.89
N ASP A 620 48.12 -4.34 -13.28
CA ASP A 620 49.50 -4.36 -12.81
C ASP A 620 49.74 -5.33 -11.65
N ILE A 621 48.73 -5.56 -10.81
CA ILE A 621 48.69 -6.57 -9.75
C ILE A 621 47.79 -7.71 -10.21
N ALA A 622 48.23 -8.97 -10.13
CA ALA A 622 47.44 -10.09 -10.63
C ALA A 622 46.28 -10.49 -9.70
N SER A 623 45.19 -11.01 -10.28
CA SER A 623 44.03 -11.51 -9.52
C SER A 623 44.43 -12.71 -8.66
N GLY A 624 44.11 -12.66 -7.36
CA GLY A 624 44.55 -13.64 -6.37
C GLY A 624 46.01 -13.50 -5.93
N GLU A 625 46.72 -12.43 -6.33
CA GLU A 625 48.06 -12.13 -5.81
C GLU A 625 47.96 -11.50 -4.41
N ALA A 626 48.78 -11.99 -3.47
CA ALA A 626 48.82 -11.45 -2.12
C ALA A 626 49.53 -10.10 -2.07
N VAL A 627 48.86 -9.09 -1.50
CA VAL A 627 49.33 -7.70 -1.37
C VAL A 627 49.20 -7.22 0.08
N ASP A 628 50.10 -6.32 0.46
CA ASP A 628 50.09 -5.65 1.76
C ASP A 628 49.19 -4.39 1.73
N PHE A 629 48.07 -4.46 2.44
CA PHE A 629 47.09 -3.38 2.62
C PHE A 629 47.25 -2.62 3.94
N SER A 630 48.42 -2.69 4.58
CA SER A 630 48.73 -1.82 5.73
C SER A 630 48.70 -0.32 5.38
N SER A 631 48.73 0.01 4.09
CA SER A 631 48.43 1.33 3.51
C SER A 631 47.53 1.15 2.28
N PRO A 632 46.82 2.20 1.80
CA PRO A 632 46.05 2.12 0.57
C PRO A 632 46.89 1.64 -0.60
N VAL A 633 46.34 0.75 -1.42
CA VAL A 633 47.00 0.14 -2.58
C VAL A 633 46.33 0.63 -3.85
N THR A 634 47.13 1.01 -4.84
CA THR A 634 46.61 1.37 -6.16
C THR A 634 46.72 0.18 -7.11
N TYR A 635 45.59 -0.22 -7.68
CA TYR A 635 45.52 -1.14 -8.82
C TYR A 635 45.38 -0.33 -10.11
N THR A 636 46.21 -0.61 -11.11
CA THR A 636 46.16 0.05 -12.41
C THR A 636 45.60 -0.91 -13.44
N VAL A 637 44.36 -0.69 -13.88
CA VAL A 637 43.79 -1.45 -14.99
C VAL A 637 44.18 -0.78 -16.31
N THR A 638 44.76 -1.56 -17.21
CA THR A 638 45.12 -1.14 -18.57
C THR A 638 44.09 -1.66 -19.55
N SER A 639 43.49 -0.74 -20.30
CA SER A 639 42.50 -1.01 -21.34
C SER A 639 43.11 -1.66 -22.58
N HIS A 640 42.27 -2.02 -23.55
CA HIS A 640 42.69 -2.57 -24.84
C HIS A 640 43.49 -1.57 -25.68
N THR A 641 43.22 -0.27 -25.53
CA THR A 641 43.95 0.80 -26.22
C THR A 641 45.25 1.18 -25.49
N GLY A 642 45.50 0.57 -24.33
CA GLY A 642 46.66 0.83 -23.50
C GLY A 642 46.49 2.02 -22.54
N ALA A 643 45.29 2.61 -22.46
CA ALA A 643 44.99 3.62 -21.44
C ALA A 643 44.99 2.99 -20.06
N LYS A 644 45.36 3.77 -19.04
CA LYS A 644 45.55 3.30 -17.67
C LYS A 644 44.61 4.02 -16.72
N THR A 645 43.84 3.25 -15.97
CA THR A 645 42.93 3.73 -14.94
C THR A 645 43.43 3.24 -13.58
N ALA A 646 43.57 4.16 -12.63
CA ALA A 646 44.00 3.84 -11.28
C ALA A 646 42.78 3.65 -10.37
N TYR A 647 42.78 2.58 -9.60
CA TYR A 647 41.78 2.26 -8.57
C TYR A 647 42.46 2.22 -7.21
N THR A 648 41.93 2.93 -6.22
CA THR A 648 42.50 2.91 -4.86
C THR A 648 41.72 1.94 -3.99
N VAL A 649 42.40 0.97 -3.39
CA VAL A 649 41.82 0.00 -2.48
C VAL A 649 42.33 0.27 -1.07
N THR A 650 41.42 0.63 -0.18
CA THR A 650 41.70 0.92 1.23
C THR A 650 41.05 -0.13 2.10
N ILE A 651 41.84 -0.85 2.89
CA ILE A 651 41.36 -1.82 3.87
C ILE A 651 41.76 -1.34 5.27
N ARG A 652 40.82 -1.37 6.21
CA ARG A 652 41.05 -1.05 7.63
C ARG A 652 40.41 -2.10 8.53
N LYS A 653 41.02 -2.31 9.70
CA LYS A 653 40.43 -3.15 10.75
C LYS A 653 39.43 -2.34 11.55
N ALA A 654 38.32 -2.94 11.97
CA ALA A 654 37.28 -2.30 12.76
C ALA A 654 37.81 -1.61 14.04
N GLY A 655 38.77 -2.24 14.74
CA GLY A 655 39.41 -1.72 15.95
C GLY A 655 40.60 -0.80 15.72
N ASN A 656 40.95 -0.48 14.46
CA ASN A 656 42.07 0.41 14.11
C ASN A 656 41.69 1.40 13.00
N ILE A 657 40.54 2.06 13.16
CA ILE A 657 40.11 3.18 12.32
C ILE A 657 40.85 4.46 12.76
N PRO A 658 41.42 5.26 11.84
CA PRO A 658 42.03 6.54 12.18
C PRO A 658 41.04 7.48 12.87
N ALA A 659 41.49 8.16 13.94
CA ALA A 659 40.63 9.07 14.71
C ALA A 659 40.04 10.21 13.87
N GLU A 660 40.77 10.69 12.87
CA GLU A 660 40.32 11.73 11.93
C GLU A 660 39.16 11.26 11.03
N ASP A 661 39.19 10.00 10.58
CA ASP A 661 38.11 9.42 9.78
C ASP A 661 36.85 9.19 10.62
N ALA A 662 37.03 8.69 11.85
CA ALA A 662 35.93 8.52 12.81
C ALA A 662 35.31 9.86 13.22
N GLU A 663 36.12 10.91 13.42
CA GLU A 663 35.62 12.25 13.74
C GLU A 663 34.85 12.88 12.57
N ALA A 664 35.34 12.72 11.34
CA ALA A 664 34.66 13.23 10.14
C ALA A 664 33.30 12.56 9.94
N ALA A 665 33.24 11.23 10.04
CA ALA A 665 32.00 10.47 9.95
C ALA A 665 31.04 10.78 11.09
N GLY A 666 31.55 10.89 12.33
CA GLY A 666 30.75 11.20 13.52
C GLY A 666 30.02 12.53 13.42
N LYS A 667 30.64 13.57 12.81
CA LYS A 667 29.98 14.86 12.56
C LYS A 667 28.75 14.72 11.65
N VAL A 668 28.86 13.91 10.59
CA VAL A 668 27.75 13.66 9.67
C VAL A 668 26.67 12.82 10.34
N THR A 669 27.05 11.79 11.10
CA THR A 669 26.09 11.01 11.91
C THR A 669 25.33 11.88 12.90
N THR A 670 25.99 12.81 13.60
CA THR A 670 25.30 13.77 14.47
C THR A 670 24.32 14.63 13.68
N ALA A 671 24.72 15.17 12.53
CA ALA A 671 23.82 15.96 11.69
C ALA A 671 22.60 15.17 11.22
N ILE A 672 22.76 13.90 10.84
CA ILE A 672 21.65 13.01 10.45
C ILE A 672 20.71 12.71 11.64
N ASN A 673 21.26 12.48 12.82
CA ASN A 673 20.49 12.19 14.04
C ASN A 673 19.72 13.42 14.56
N GLU A 674 20.21 14.63 14.27
CA GLU A 674 19.54 15.88 14.61
C GLU A 674 18.42 16.26 13.63
N LEU A 675 18.31 15.59 12.46
CA LEU A 675 17.21 15.81 11.53
C LEU A 675 15.87 15.34 12.15
N PRO A 676 14.79 16.13 12.01
CA PRO A 676 13.45 15.73 12.42
C PRO A 676 13.02 14.38 11.83
N ASN A 677 12.10 13.68 12.50
CA ASN A 677 11.51 12.44 12.01
C ASN A 677 10.00 12.40 12.30
N PRO A 678 9.12 12.51 11.28
CA PRO A 678 9.46 12.66 9.86
C PRO A 678 10.00 14.06 9.51
N VAL A 679 10.70 14.20 8.38
CA VAL A 679 11.07 15.50 7.80
C VAL A 679 9.90 16.15 7.02
N TYR A 680 9.93 17.48 6.88
CA TYR A 680 8.93 18.30 6.20
C TYR A 680 9.65 19.29 5.28
N LEU A 681 8.96 19.95 4.36
CA LEU A 681 9.59 20.78 3.32
C LEU A 681 10.40 21.95 3.89
N ASN A 682 10.00 22.51 5.04
CA ASN A 682 10.80 23.51 5.78
C ASN A 682 12.10 22.96 6.39
N HIS A 683 12.33 21.64 6.36
CA HIS A 683 13.59 20.99 6.76
C HIS A 683 14.53 20.73 5.57
N GLN A 684 14.17 21.11 4.35
CA GLN A 684 14.95 20.84 3.13
C GLN A 684 16.41 21.29 3.25
N ASP A 685 16.68 22.48 3.76
CA ASP A 685 18.04 23.00 3.92
C ASP A 685 18.88 22.17 4.89
N LEU A 686 18.26 21.63 5.95
CA LEU A 686 18.94 20.76 6.92
C LEU A 686 19.30 19.41 6.29
N VAL A 687 18.35 18.80 5.58
CA VAL A 687 18.56 17.53 4.87
C VAL A 687 19.64 17.70 3.78
N GLN A 688 19.59 18.81 3.03
CA GLN A 688 20.60 19.14 2.03
C GLN A 688 21.98 19.34 2.67
N ALA A 689 22.08 20.08 3.77
CA ALA A 689 23.36 20.27 4.46
C ALA A 689 23.95 18.94 4.96
N ALA A 690 23.13 18.04 5.50
CA ALA A 690 23.56 16.70 5.90
C ALA A 690 24.04 15.86 4.70
N ALA A 691 23.32 15.92 3.58
CA ALA A 691 23.69 15.24 2.33
C ALA A 691 24.98 15.78 1.72
N GLU A 692 25.15 17.10 1.67
CA GLU A 692 26.39 17.75 1.21
C GLU A 692 27.57 17.34 2.09
N ALA A 693 27.40 17.38 3.42
CA ALA A 693 28.43 16.94 4.36
C ALA A 693 28.81 15.45 4.13
N TYR A 694 27.82 14.56 3.97
CA TYR A 694 28.04 13.15 3.63
C TYR A 694 28.80 12.98 2.30
N ASN A 695 28.43 13.73 1.27
CA ASN A 695 29.04 13.62 -0.06
C ASN A 695 30.50 14.09 -0.09
N THR A 696 30.93 14.95 0.83
CA THR A 696 32.34 15.37 0.95
C THR A 696 33.25 14.33 1.64
N LEU A 697 32.68 13.30 2.26
CA LEU A 697 33.45 12.26 2.94
C LEU A 697 34.15 11.33 1.94
N THR A 698 35.30 10.79 2.33
CA THR A 698 35.93 9.69 1.59
C THR A 698 35.09 8.42 1.67
N SER A 699 35.28 7.47 0.76
CA SER A 699 34.52 6.20 0.78
C SER A 699 34.72 5.41 2.08
N LEU A 700 35.90 5.49 2.71
CA LEU A 700 36.12 4.90 4.04
C LEU A 700 35.32 5.63 5.13
N GLN A 701 35.30 6.95 5.12
CA GLN A 701 34.53 7.75 6.09
C GLN A 701 33.03 7.53 5.94
N LYS A 702 32.51 7.44 4.71
CA LYS A 702 31.10 7.12 4.44
C LYS A 702 30.67 5.78 5.04
N LEU A 703 31.54 4.76 5.04
CA LEU A 703 31.27 3.47 5.69
C LEU A 703 31.06 3.57 7.21
N LEU A 704 31.65 4.58 7.84
CA LEU A 704 31.57 4.82 9.28
C LEU A 704 30.34 5.65 9.68
N VAL A 705 29.62 6.22 8.71
CA VAL A 705 28.41 7.03 9.00
C VAL A 705 27.25 6.09 9.35
N GLU A 706 26.75 6.23 10.58
CA GLU A 706 25.49 5.65 11.01
C GLU A 706 24.31 6.50 10.52
N GLY A 707 23.17 5.86 10.22
CA GLY A 707 21.95 6.55 9.77
C GLY A 707 21.89 6.89 8.28
N ARG A 708 22.76 6.31 7.43
CA ARG A 708 22.75 6.55 5.97
C ARG A 708 21.40 6.26 5.31
N ASP A 709 20.73 5.20 5.73
CA ASP A 709 19.40 4.84 5.22
C ASP A 709 18.35 5.88 5.60
N LYS A 710 18.47 6.48 6.81
CA LYS A 710 17.62 7.60 7.24
C LYS A 710 17.85 8.82 6.34
N LEU A 711 19.11 9.20 6.08
CA LEU A 711 19.42 10.32 5.21
C LEU A 711 18.85 10.12 3.80
N ALA A 712 18.99 8.92 3.22
CA ALA A 712 18.41 8.59 1.93
C ALA A 712 16.88 8.66 1.94
N ALA A 713 16.23 8.15 3.00
CA ALA A 713 14.78 8.23 3.18
C ALA A 713 14.29 9.68 3.35
N ASP A 714 15.01 10.50 4.12
CA ASP A 714 14.70 11.92 4.32
C ASP A 714 14.84 12.70 3.01
N GLN A 715 15.88 12.43 2.21
CA GLN A 715 16.04 13.02 0.88
C GLN A 715 14.88 12.64 -0.06
N ALA A 716 14.48 11.36 -0.07
CA ALA A 716 13.35 10.89 -0.86
C ALA A 716 12.03 11.53 -0.42
N ARG A 717 11.82 11.69 0.89
CA ARG A 717 10.64 12.36 1.45
C ARG A 717 10.59 13.84 1.09
N ILE A 718 11.70 14.58 1.22
CA ILE A 718 11.76 15.99 0.80
C ILE A 718 11.44 16.13 -0.69
N LYS A 719 11.97 15.24 -1.54
CA LYS A 719 11.65 15.22 -2.97
C LYS A 719 10.15 14.99 -3.20
N ALA A 720 9.52 14.08 -2.46
CA ALA A 720 8.09 13.83 -2.57
C ALA A 720 7.22 15.02 -2.09
N LEU A 721 7.59 15.66 -0.98
CA LEU A 721 6.88 16.84 -0.46
C LEU A 721 7.04 18.07 -1.36
N GLY A 722 8.15 18.15 -2.09
CA GLY A 722 8.43 19.18 -3.09
C GLY A 722 7.81 18.91 -4.47
N ALA A 723 7.00 17.85 -4.64
CA ALA A 723 6.31 17.58 -5.89
C ALA A 723 5.29 18.68 -6.22
N PRO A 724 4.99 18.93 -7.52
CA PRO A 724 4.00 19.93 -7.92
C PRO A 724 2.63 19.71 -7.26
N ILE A 725 1.89 20.79 -7.03
CA ILE A 725 0.51 20.73 -6.53
C ILE A 725 -0.40 20.30 -7.69
N ARG A 726 -1.13 19.21 -7.50
CA ARG A 726 -1.99 18.62 -8.53
C ARG A 726 -3.38 19.23 -8.49
N VAL A 727 -3.84 19.77 -9.62
CA VAL A 727 -5.14 20.43 -9.75
C VAL A 727 -5.99 19.72 -10.79
N THR A 728 -7.11 19.10 -10.38
CA THR A 728 -8.07 18.52 -11.33
C THR A 728 -9.19 19.51 -11.64
N CYS A 729 -9.38 19.80 -12.93
CA CYS A 729 -10.51 20.58 -13.44
C CYS A 729 -11.61 19.63 -13.93
N VAL A 730 -12.64 19.41 -13.12
CA VAL A 730 -13.84 18.62 -13.45
C VAL A 730 -14.84 19.52 -14.18
N GLY A 731 -15.40 19.05 -15.29
CA GLY A 731 -16.49 19.81 -15.93
C GLY A 731 -17.00 19.26 -17.24
N ASP A 732 -17.71 20.12 -17.96
CA ASP A 732 -18.33 19.81 -19.24
C ASP A 732 -17.52 20.34 -20.44
N SER A 733 -18.20 20.77 -21.51
CA SER A 733 -17.57 21.31 -22.71
C SER A 733 -16.77 22.59 -22.45
N ILE A 734 -17.13 23.38 -21.43
CA ILE A 734 -16.40 24.59 -21.07
C ILE A 734 -15.02 24.21 -20.49
N THR A 735 -14.97 23.19 -19.63
CA THR A 735 -13.71 22.68 -19.08
C THR A 735 -12.89 21.94 -20.14
N GLN A 736 -13.53 21.20 -21.04
CA GLN A 736 -12.84 20.59 -22.18
C GLN A 736 -12.18 21.62 -23.12
N GLY A 737 -12.66 22.88 -23.12
CA GLY A 737 -12.13 23.95 -23.97
C GLY A 737 -12.83 24.08 -25.33
N VAL A 738 -14.10 23.67 -25.44
CA VAL A 738 -14.88 23.92 -26.67
C VAL A 738 -14.90 25.42 -26.96
N GLY A 739 -14.64 25.81 -28.21
CA GLY A 739 -14.51 27.22 -28.60
C GLY A 739 -13.07 27.74 -28.63
N ALA A 740 -12.10 26.97 -28.12
CA ALA A 740 -10.68 27.27 -28.15
C ALA A 740 -9.89 26.33 -29.10
N GLY A 741 -8.69 26.73 -29.51
CA GLY A 741 -7.72 25.86 -30.17
C GLY A 741 -7.05 24.88 -29.20
N THR A 742 -6.23 23.98 -29.73
CA THR A 742 -5.40 23.07 -28.91
C THR A 742 -4.47 23.86 -28.01
N GLY A 743 -4.50 23.61 -26.70
CA GLY A 743 -3.70 24.32 -25.69
C GLY A 743 -4.30 25.66 -25.23
N GLU A 744 -5.48 26.04 -25.73
CA GLU A 744 -6.13 27.32 -25.38
C GLU A 744 -7.34 27.14 -24.45
N SER A 745 -7.55 25.94 -23.87
CA SER A 745 -8.57 25.73 -22.84
C SER A 745 -8.18 26.44 -21.53
N TYR A 746 -9.13 26.73 -20.63
CA TYR A 746 -8.73 27.35 -19.36
C TYR A 746 -7.83 26.43 -18.51
N PRO A 747 -7.97 25.10 -18.47
CA PRO A 747 -7.01 24.26 -17.74
C PRO A 747 -5.60 24.34 -18.34
N ASP A 748 -5.46 24.35 -19.66
CA ASP A 748 -4.15 24.47 -20.33
C ASP A 748 -3.51 25.84 -20.08
N GLN A 749 -4.29 26.92 -20.20
CA GLN A 749 -3.79 28.28 -19.92
C GLN A 749 -3.51 28.47 -18.42
N MET A 750 -4.27 27.82 -17.54
CA MET A 750 -4.02 27.84 -16.09
C MET A 750 -2.70 27.13 -15.75
N GLN A 751 -2.36 26.02 -16.42
CA GLN A 751 -1.05 25.39 -16.29
C GLN A 751 0.09 26.36 -16.62
N GLU A 752 -0.03 27.14 -17.70
CA GLU A 752 0.98 28.15 -18.06
C GLU A 752 1.10 29.27 -17.03
N ILE A 753 -0.02 29.70 -16.44
CA ILE A 753 -0.05 30.75 -15.41
C ILE A 753 0.56 30.26 -14.09
N LEU A 754 0.25 29.03 -13.68
CA LEU A 754 0.71 28.44 -12.42
C LEU A 754 2.18 27.99 -12.47
N GLY A 755 2.65 27.53 -13.64
CA GLY A 755 4.02 27.09 -13.87
C GLY A 755 4.38 25.76 -13.19
N ASP A 756 5.67 25.45 -13.14
CA ASP A 756 6.20 24.12 -12.74
C ASP A 756 5.91 23.72 -11.28
N GLY A 757 5.41 24.64 -10.45
CA GLY A 757 4.95 24.34 -9.09
C GLY A 757 3.61 23.60 -9.03
N TYR A 758 2.91 23.46 -10.16
CA TYR A 758 1.60 22.86 -10.26
C TYR A 758 1.49 21.94 -11.48
N ASP A 759 0.68 20.88 -11.36
CA ASP A 759 0.28 20.03 -12.49
C ASP A 759 -1.25 20.06 -12.64
N VAL A 760 -1.75 20.55 -13.78
CA VAL A 760 -3.18 20.75 -14.03
C VAL A 760 -3.73 19.64 -14.93
N CYS A 761 -4.72 18.91 -14.43
CA CYS A 761 -5.45 17.88 -15.17
C CYS A 761 -6.78 18.42 -15.71
N ASN A 762 -6.91 18.47 -17.04
CA ASN A 762 -8.20 18.71 -17.69
C ASN A 762 -9.05 17.42 -17.68
N ALA A 763 -10.07 17.37 -16.82
CA ALA A 763 -11.05 16.29 -16.72
C ALA A 763 -12.45 16.74 -17.22
N GLY A 764 -12.47 17.64 -18.20
CA GLY A 764 -13.69 18.13 -18.85
C GLY A 764 -14.10 17.30 -20.06
N ILE A 765 -15.40 16.99 -20.17
CA ILE A 765 -15.95 16.25 -21.31
C ILE A 765 -17.24 16.87 -21.84
N SER A 766 -17.27 17.18 -23.13
CA SER A 766 -18.37 17.91 -23.77
C SER A 766 -19.74 17.25 -23.60
N GLY A 767 -20.73 18.08 -23.27
CA GLY A 767 -22.13 17.68 -23.13
C GLY A 767 -22.49 16.98 -21.82
N SER A 768 -21.52 16.79 -20.91
CA SER A 768 -21.70 16.03 -19.68
C SER A 768 -22.59 16.73 -18.65
N ASN A 769 -23.30 15.90 -17.89
CA ASN A 769 -24.22 16.27 -16.81
C ASN A 769 -23.76 15.60 -15.52
N ILE A 770 -24.02 16.21 -14.36
CA ILE A 770 -23.83 15.50 -13.09
C ILE A 770 -24.95 14.48 -12.83
N LEU A 771 -26.12 14.65 -13.44
CA LEU A 771 -27.19 13.66 -13.31
C LEU A 771 -26.73 12.29 -13.84
N LYS A 772 -27.01 11.22 -13.10
CA LYS A 772 -26.63 9.83 -13.47
C LYS A 772 -27.40 9.29 -14.68
N SER A 773 -26.93 8.17 -15.25
CA SER A 773 -27.42 7.56 -16.50
C SER A 773 -28.91 7.19 -16.51
N SER A 774 -29.55 7.03 -15.34
CA SER A 774 -31.00 6.86 -15.22
C SER A 774 -31.81 8.11 -15.63
N HIS A 775 -31.14 9.25 -15.77
CA HIS A 775 -31.75 10.58 -15.89
C HIS A 775 -31.28 11.39 -17.12
N THR A 776 -30.16 11.02 -17.74
CA THR A 776 -29.57 11.71 -18.90
C THR A 776 -28.83 10.73 -19.82
N THR A 777 -28.68 11.11 -21.09
CA THR A 777 -27.92 10.33 -22.08
C THR A 777 -26.42 10.65 -22.09
N PHE A 778 -25.99 11.69 -21.35
CA PHE A 778 -24.58 12.11 -21.26
C PHE A 778 -24.16 12.35 -19.80
N PRO A 779 -24.14 11.30 -18.95
CA PRO A 779 -23.68 11.41 -17.56
C PRO A 779 -22.14 11.50 -17.50
N TYR A 780 -21.62 12.37 -16.63
CA TYR A 780 -20.17 12.48 -16.40
C TYR A 780 -19.55 11.17 -15.89
N TRP A 781 -20.29 10.45 -15.04
CA TRP A 781 -19.92 9.19 -14.36
C TRP A 781 -19.43 8.05 -15.24
N THR A 782 -19.79 8.04 -16.52
CA THR A 782 -19.42 6.97 -17.46
C THR A 782 -18.33 7.40 -18.44
N SER A 783 -17.76 8.59 -18.24
CA SER A 783 -16.70 9.12 -19.11
C SER A 783 -15.31 8.64 -18.65
N SER A 784 -14.36 8.61 -19.57
CA SER A 784 -12.94 8.41 -19.26
C SER A 784 -12.40 9.53 -18.37
N GLU A 785 -12.92 10.74 -18.51
CA GLU A 785 -12.51 11.94 -17.79
C GLU A 785 -12.87 11.88 -16.30
N TYR A 786 -13.99 11.24 -15.95
CA TYR A 786 -14.35 10.94 -14.57
C TYR A 786 -13.32 10.04 -13.88
N THR A 787 -12.82 9.02 -14.57
CA THR A 787 -11.76 8.15 -14.06
C THR A 787 -10.43 8.91 -14.00
N LYS A 788 -10.06 9.59 -15.10
CA LYS A 788 -8.84 10.40 -15.23
C LYS A 788 -8.67 11.41 -14.10
N GLY A 789 -9.73 12.15 -13.77
CA GLY A 789 -9.68 13.18 -12.73
C GLY A 789 -9.35 12.65 -11.34
N LYS A 790 -9.77 11.41 -11.03
CA LYS A 790 -9.54 10.73 -9.74
C LYS A 790 -8.21 9.98 -9.70
N GLU A 791 -7.84 9.29 -10.78
CA GLU A 791 -6.55 8.60 -10.90
C GLU A 791 -5.37 9.56 -10.84
N PHE A 792 -5.59 10.84 -11.21
CA PHE A 792 -4.60 11.90 -11.05
C PHE A 792 -4.25 12.22 -9.59
N GLN A 793 -5.08 11.79 -8.62
CA GLN A 793 -4.89 12.04 -7.19
C GLN A 793 -4.69 13.54 -6.89
N PRO A 794 -5.65 14.42 -7.23
CA PRO A 794 -5.46 15.85 -7.07
C PRO A 794 -5.28 16.28 -5.61
N ASP A 795 -4.55 17.37 -5.38
CA ASP A 795 -4.52 18.07 -4.10
C ASP A 795 -5.62 19.16 -4.06
N ILE A 796 -6.03 19.68 -5.23
CA ILE A 796 -7.12 20.66 -5.40
C ILE A 796 -8.04 20.23 -6.55
N VAL A 797 -9.37 20.36 -6.37
CA VAL A 797 -10.36 20.03 -7.40
C VAL A 797 -11.27 21.23 -7.69
N LEU A 798 -11.39 21.61 -8.96
CA LEU A 798 -12.35 22.60 -9.45
C LEU A 798 -13.52 21.86 -10.12
N MET A 799 -14.71 21.89 -9.53
CA MET A 799 -15.90 21.18 -10.05
C MET A 799 -16.89 22.13 -10.72
N MET A 800 -16.88 22.18 -12.06
CA MET A 800 -17.76 23.03 -12.87
C MET A 800 -18.68 22.20 -13.78
N LEU A 801 -19.64 21.48 -13.18
CA LEU A 801 -20.76 20.81 -13.85
C LEU A 801 -22.09 21.50 -13.49
N GLY A 802 -23.07 21.45 -14.40
CA GLY A 802 -24.44 21.93 -14.16
C GLY A 802 -25.07 22.71 -15.33
N THR A 803 -24.27 23.20 -16.28
CA THR A 803 -24.75 23.94 -17.45
C THR A 803 -25.66 23.07 -18.33
N ASN A 804 -25.32 21.79 -18.50
CA ASN A 804 -26.11 20.84 -19.27
C ASN A 804 -27.32 20.32 -18.48
N ASP A 805 -27.17 20.15 -17.17
CA ASP A 805 -28.25 19.76 -16.27
C ASP A 805 -29.40 20.78 -16.29
N ALA A 806 -29.09 22.06 -16.46
CA ALA A 806 -30.06 23.16 -16.56
C ALA A 806 -30.87 23.18 -17.87
N THR A 807 -30.60 22.31 -18.85
CA THR A 807 -31.40 22.28 -20.08
C THR A 807 -32.84 21.83 -19.85
N ASN A 808 -33.81 22.45 -20.53
CA ASN A 808 -35.25 22.18 -20.31
C ASN A 808 -35.66 20.72 -20.52
N ARG A 809 -34.89 19.94 -21.28
CA ARG A 809 -35.08 18.50 -21.44
C ARG A 809 -35.12 17.78 -20.08
N ASN A 810 -34.25 18.18 -19.16
CA ASN A 810 -34.16 17.56 -17.85
C ASN A 810 -35.25 18.10 -16.89
N TRP A 811 -35.73 19.34 -17.08
CA TRP A 811 -36.64 19.98 -16.13
C TRP A 811 -38.13 19.85 -16.51
N VAL A 812 -38.44 19.76 -17.80
CA VAL A 812 -39.82 19.74 -18.31
C VAL A 812 -40.25 18.34 -18.77
N GLU A 813 -39.31 17.52 -19.27
CA GLU A 813 -39.60 16.20 -19.85
C GLU A 813 -39.18 15.03 -18.95
N SER A 814 -38.61 15.30 -17.78
CA SER A 814 -38.12 14.29 -16.84
C SER A 814 -39.23 13.68 -15.99
N SER A 815 -39.12 12.37 -15.73
CA SER A 815 -39.96 11.65 -14.77
C SER A 815 -39.50 11.81 -13.32
N ILE A 816 -38.43 12.57 -13.06
CA ILE A 816 -37.87 12.78 -11.72
C ILE A 816 -38.78 13.73 -10.94
N PRO A 817 -39.37 13.30 -9.80
CA PRO A 817 -40.30 14.13 -9.05
C PRO A 817 -39.68 15.41 -8.46
N ASN A 818 -38.37 15.39 -8.18
CA ASN A 818 -37.62 16.53 -7.66
C ASN A 818 -36.18 16.53 -8.20
N ILE A 819 -36.03 17.06 -9.42
CA ILE A 819 -34.74 17.08 -10.11
C ILE A 819 -33.66 17.90 -9.39
N ARG A 820 -34.03 18.98 -8.69
CA ARG A 820 -33.08 19.80 -7.94
C ARG A 820 -32.40 19.00 -6.82
N GLU A 821 -33.18 18.24 -6.06
CA GLU A 821 -32.62 17.41 -4.98
C GLU A 821 -31.82 16.24 -5.54
N GLN A 822 -32.25 15.63 -6.65
CA GLN A 822 -31.46 14.60 -7.33
C GLN A 822 -30.11 15.15 -7.81
N PHE A 823 -30.09 16.38 -8.35
CA PHE A 823 -28.86 17.05 -8.75
C PHE A 823 -27.91 17.25 -7.56
N LYS A 824 -28.42 17.70 -6.39
CA LYS A 824 -27.61 17.82 -5.17
C LYS A 824 -27.07 16.47 -4.71
N GLU A 825 -27.90 15.42 -4.73
CA GLU A 825 -27.50 14.08 -4.31
C GLU A 825 -26.41 13.49 -5.20
N ASP A 826 -26.55 13.64 -6.52
CA ASP A 826 -25.52 13.17 -7.46
C ASP A 826 -24.22 13.98 -7.29
N TYR A 827 -24.28 15.31 -7.12
CA TYR A 827 -23.09 16.10 -6.82
C TYR A 827 -22.43 15.72 -5.50
N ARG A 828 -23.23 15.44 -4.44
CA ARG A 828 -22.71 14.98 -3.15
C ARG A 828 -21.95 13.68 -3.30
N SER A 829 -22.49 12.70 -4.04
CA SER A 829 -21.76 11.46 -4.33
C SER A 829 -20.40 11.73 -4.99
N LEU A 830 -20.31 12.71 -5.91
CA LEU A 830 -19.04 13.03 -6.56
C LEU A 830 -18.05 13.67 -5.58
N ILE A 831 -18.52 14.57 -4.71
CA ILE A 831 -17.72 15.17 -3.64
C ILE A 831 -17.18 14.09 -2.70
N GLU A 832 -18.03 13.16 -2.26
CA GLU A 832 -17.66 12.04 -1.37
C GLU A 832 -16.58 11.14 -2.00
N GLU A 833 -16.66 10.88 -3.30
CA GLU A 833 -15.65 10.09 -4.00
C GLU A 833 -14.29 10.78 -4.08
N TYR A 834 -14.26 12.10 -4.28
CA TYR A 834 -13.00 12.86 -4.29
C TYR A 834 -12.42 13.00 -2.88
N LYS A 835 -13.26 13.21 -1.85
CA LYS A 835 -12.83 13.22 -0.42
C LYS A 835 -12.31 11.87 0.06
N ALA A 836 -12.66 10.78 -0.61
CA ALA A 836 -12.20 9.42 -0.27
C ALA A 836 -10.86 9.04 -0.92
N LEU A 837 -10.24 9.94 -1.70
CA LEU A 837 -8.93 9.69 -2.31
C LEU A 837 -7.81 9.81 -1.26
N ASP A 838 -6.74 9.04 -1.43
CA ASP A 838 -5.54 9.10 -0.55
C ASP A 838 -4.87 10.49 -0.54
N SER A 839 -5.09 11.28 -1.60
CA SER A 839 -4.61 12.66 -1.75
C SER A 839 -5.38 13.68 -0.91
N ASP A 840 -6.54 13.33 -0.35
CA ASP A 840 -7.42 14.21 0.45
C ASP A 840 -7.60 15.62 -0.14
N PRO A 841 -8.08 15.76 -1.40
CA PRO A 841 -8.14 17.03 -2.09
C PRO A 841 -9.04 18.07 -1.42
N TYR A 842 -8.63 19.33 -1.50
CA TYR A 842 -9.55 20.44 -1.27
C TYR A 842 -10.43 20.70 -2.51
N ILE A 843 -11.75 20.76 -2.29
CA ILE A 843 -12.72 20.87 -3.38
C ILE A 843 -13.31 22.27 -3.44
N PHE A 844 -13.32 22.85 -4.63
CA PHE A 844 -14.12 24.02 -5.00
C PHE A 844 -15.31 23.60 -5.87
N LEU A 845 -16.53 23.89 -5.41
CA LEU A 845 -17.69 23.92 -6.28
C LEU A 845 -17.71 25.21 -7.09
N VAL A 846 -17.87 25.09 -8.39
CA VAL A 846 -17.85 26.23 -9.31
C VAL A 846 -19.23 26.45 -9.88
N LEU A 847 -19.77 27.66 -9.68
CA LEU A 847 -21.06 28.03 -10.23
C LEU A 847 -20.98 28.12 -11.77
N PRO A 848 -21.91 27.49 -12.50
CA PRO A 848 -21.92 27.53 -13.97
C PRO A 848 -21.89 28.96 -14.53
N MET A 849 -21.07 29.17 -15.56
CA MET A 849 -20.93 30.48 -16.23
C MET A 849 -22.26 31.01 -16.79
N THR A 850 -22.36 32.32 -16.96
CA THR A 850 -23.53 32.95 -17.57
C THR A 850 -23.68 32.54 -19.03
N CYS A 851 -24.84 31.99 -19.40
CA CYS A 851 -25.21 31.70 -20.79
C CYS A 851 -25.97 32.87 -21.44
N TYR A 852 -25.87 33.02 -22.75
CA TYR A 852 -26.44 34.14 -23.51
C TYR A 852 -27.39 33.67 -24.62
N GLY A 853 -27.90 34.63 -25.40
CA GLY A 853 -28.73 34.33 -26.58
C GLY A 853 -30.13 33.82 -26.27
N SER A 854 -31.04 33.94 -27.24
CA SER A 854 -32.43 33.46 -27.08
C SER A 854 -32.53 31.93 -27.02
N GLY A 855 -31.50 31.22 -27.51
CA GLY A 855 -31.44 29.75 -27.48
C GLY A 855 -31.20 29.16 -26.08
N ASN A 856 -30.66 29.94 -25.14
CA ASN A 856 -30.36 29.49 -23.78
C ASN A 856 -31.28 30.09 -22.72
N GLN A 857 -32.38 30.77 -23.09
CA GLN A 857 -33.24 31.45 -22.11
C GLN A 857 -33.79 30.51 -21.04
N ASP A 858 -34.19 29.31 -21.44
CA ASP A 858 -34.67 28.28 -20.53
C ASP A 858 -33.56 27.73 -19.63
N ARG A 859 -32.38 27.49 -20.20
CA ARG A 859 -31.18 27.07 -19.45
C ARG A 859 -30.81 28.09 -18.38
N MET A 860 -30.79 29.37 -18.73
CA MET A 860 -30.51 30.46 -17.79
C MET A 860 -31.56 30.56 -16.68
N THR A 861 -32.83 30.27 -16.99
CA THR A 861 -33.90 30.25 -16.00
C THR A 861 -33.67 29.15 -14.96
N ASN A 862 -33.36 27.92 -15.39
CA ASN A 862 -33.11 26.79 -14.49
C ASN A 862 -31.77 26.93 -13.73
N LEU A 863 -30.75 27.53 -14.36
CA LEU A 863 -29.50 27.89 -13.66
C LEU A 863 -29.77 28.83 -12.48
N THR A 864 -30.49 29.91 -12.74
CA THR A 864 -30.74 30.98 -11.75
C THR A 864 -31.67 30.52 -10.63
N ASN A 865 -32.72 29.77 -10.97
CA ASN A 865 -33.75 29.41 -10.01
C ASN A 865 -33.41 28.18 -9.18
N ASP A 866 -32.62 27.24 -9.74
CA ASP A 866 -32.49 25.91 -9.15
C ASP A 866 -31.04 25.45 -8.97
N ILE A 867 -30.23 25.40 -10.04
CA ILE A 867 -28.86 24.83 -10.00
C ILE A 867 -27.92 25.68 -9.13
N ILE A 868 -27.86 26.99 -9.34
CA ILE A 868 -26.96 27.88 -8.59
C ILE A 868 -27.32 27.89 -7.09
N PRO A 869 -28.60 28.06 -6.69
CA PRO A 869 -28.99 27.92 -5.29
C PRO A 869 -28.63 26.55 -4.70
N ALA A 870 -28.80 25.47 -5.46
CA ALA A 870 -28.46 24.11 -5.01
C ALA A 870 -26.95 23.94 -4.75
N LEU A 871 -26.09 24.47 -5.62
CA LEU A 871 -24.63 24.43 -5.43
C LEU A 871 -24.18 25.29 -4.24
N LYS A 872 -24.81 26.45 -4.02
CA LYS A 872 -24.54 27.29 -2.84
C LYS A 872 -24.87 26.59 -1.53
N GLU A 873 -26.06 25.99 -1.46
CA GLU A 873 -26.45 25.16 -0.31
C GLU A 873 -25.51 23.98 -0.11
N LEU A 874 -25.16 23.28 -1.19
CA LEU A 874 -24.30 22.11 -1.10
C LEU A 874 -22.88 22.47 -0.64
N ALA A 875 -22.32 23.60 -1.08
CA ALA A 875 -21.01 24.05 -0.63
C ALA A 875 -20.96 24.28 0.89
N GLU A 876 -22.02 24.87 1.45
CA GLU A 876 -22.18 25.05 2.90
C GLU A 876 -22.41 23.71 3.63
N GLU A 877 -23.24 22.82 3.08
CA GLU A 877 -23.54 21.50 3.65
C GLU A 877 -22.31 20.59 3.73
N GLU A 878 -21.44 20.64 2.71
CA GLU A 878 -20.26 19.77 2.57
C GLU A 878 -18.96 20.41 3.09
N ASN A 879 -19.01 21.65 3.58
CA ASN A 879 -17.86 22.46 3.99
C ASN A 879 -16.76 22.52 2.92
N VAL A 880 -17.14 22.85 1.68
CA VAL A 880 -16.23 22.95 0.53
C VAL A 880 -16.20 24.38 -0.01
N GLY A 881 -15.14 24.73 -0.75
CA GLY A 881 -14.99 26.05 -1.35
C GLY A 881 -16.05 26.34 -2.43
N LEU A 882 -16.35 27.62 -2.67
CA LEU A 882 -17.30 28.05 -3.70
C LEU A 882 -16.71 29.17 -4.57
N ILE A 883 -16.74 29.00 -5.89
CA ILE A 883 -16.29 29.99 -6.88
C ILE A 883 -17.48 30.46 -7.72
N ASP A 884 -17.74 31.78 -7.76
CA ASP A 884 -18.89 32.39 -8.45
C ASP A 884 -18.54 32.82 -9.89
N MET A 885 -18.24 31.83 -10.75
CA MET A 885 -17.96 32.09 -12.18
C MET A 885 -19.20 32.57 -12.95
N HIS A 886 -20.40 32.34 -12.41
CA HIS A 886 -21.64 32.89 -12.96
C HIS A 886 -21.62 34.41 -12.95
N THR A 887 -21.34 35.01 -11.79
CA THR A 887 -21.29 36.46 -11.62
C THR A 887 -20.07 37.05 -12.32
N PHE A 888 -18.92 36.38 -12.26
CA PHE A 888 -17.69 36.81 -12.93
C PHE A 888 -17.90 36.99 -14.45
N THR A 889 -18.59 36.04 -15.09
CA THR A 889 -18.84 36.07 -16.54
C THR A 889 -20.07 36.88 -16.95
N ALA A 890 -20.80 37.48 -16.01
CA ALA A 890 -22.04 38.19 -16.30
C ALA A 890 -21.80 39.52 -17.03
N GLY A 891 -22.54 39.76 -18.11
CA GLY A 891 -22.42 40.97 -18.94
C GLY A 891 -21.37 40.90 -20.05
N HIS A 892 -20.64 39.78 -20.15
CA HIS A 892 -19.57 39.55 -21.11
C HIS A 892 -20.02 38.69 -22.31
N ASN A 893 -21.16 39.01 -22.94
CA ASN A 893 -21.64 38.23 -24.10
C ASN A 893 -20.64 38.20 -25.27
N ASP A 894 -19.77 39.20 -25.37
CA ASP A 894 -18.68 39.26 -26.34
C ASP A 894 -17.63 38.14 -26.18
N TRP A 895 -17.54 37.54 -24.99
CA TRP A 895 -16.66 36.40 -24.72
C TRP A 895 -17.20 35.09 -25.29
N PHE A 896 -18.51 35.00 -25.55
CA PHE A 896 -19.21 33.76 -25.89
C PHE A 896 -19.74 33.82 -27.34
N PRO A 897 -18.93 33.52 -28.37
CA PRO A 897 -19.31 33.69 -29.78
C PRO A 897 -20.51 32.83 -30.22
N ASP A 898 -20.79 31.72 -29.52
CA ASP A 898 -21.96 30.86 -29.76
C ASP A 898 -23.01 30.97 -28.64
N ASP A 899 -22.94 32.05 -27.85
CA ASP A 899 -23.77 32.31 -26.69
C ASP A 899 -23.61 31.32 -25.51
N LEU A 900 -22.62 30.41 -25.52
CA LEU A 900 -22.41 29.40 -24.48
C LEU A 900 -20.96 29.12 -24.10
N HIS A 901 -20.07 28.97 -25.08
CA HIS A 901 -18.66 28.63 -24.87
C HIS A 901 -17.77 29.87 -25.02
N PRO A 902 -16.83 30.12 -24.08
CA PRO A 902 -15.84 31.18 -24.23
C PRO A 902 -14.98 31.04 -25.50
N ASN A 903 -14.50 32.16 -26.02
CA ASN A 903 -13.43 32.18 -27.01
C ASN A 903 -12.04 32.05 -26.32
N ALA A 904 -10.98 31.81 -27.11
CA ALA A 904 -9.63 31.61 -26.59
C ALA A 904 -9.11 32.76 -25.68
N GLU A 905 -9.37 34.02 -26.02
CA GLU A 905 -8.97 35.19 -25.22
C GLU A 905 -9.70 35.21 -23.87
N ALA A 906 -11.01 34.91 -23.88
CA ALA A 906 -11.79 34.82 -22.66
C ALA A 906 -11.39 33.63 -21.78
N TYR A 907 -11.02 32.49 -22.36
CA TYR A 907 -10.47 31.36 -21.60
C TYR A 907 -9.19 31.72 -20.84
N GLY A 908 -8.35 32.62 -21.37
CA GLY A 908 -7.17 33.11 -20.65
C GLY A 908 -7.54 33.94 -19.41
N ILE A 909 -8.51 34.85 -19.53
CA ILE A 909 -9.01 35.64 -18.39
C ILE A 909 -9.67 34.73 -17.33
N ILE A 910 -10.40 33.72 -17.77
CA ILE A 910 -11.01 32.71 -16.90
C ILE A 910 -9.94 31.87 -16.19
N ALA A 911 -8.86 31.51 -16.89
CA ALA A 911 -7.73 30.79 -16.32
C ALA A 911 -7.01 31.62 -15.23
N GLU A 912 -6.83 32.93 -15.43
CA GLU A 912 -6.29 33.83 -14.41
C GLU A 912 -7.15 33.86 -13.15
N GLU A 913 -8.49 33.91 -13.31
CA GLU A 913 -9.41 33.88 -12.17
C GLU A 913 -9.29 32.56 -11.39
N PHE A 914 -9.34 31.41 -12.07
CA PHE A 914 -9.17 30.11 -11.41
C PHE A 914 -7.79 29.96 -10.75
N ALA A 915 -6.72 30.39 -11.41
CA ALA A 915 -5.37 30.36 -10.86
C ALA A 915 -5.27 31.16 -9.55
N SER A 916 -6.00 32.29 -9.45
CA SER A 916 -6.00 33.11 -8.23
C SER A 916 -6.61 32.36 -7.02
N TYR A 917 -7.67 31.58 -7.22
CA TYR A 917 -8.25 30.75 -6.16
C TYR A 917 -7.36 29.58 -5.77
N VAL A 918 -6.74 28.93 -6.76
CA VAL A 918 -5.79 27.82 -6.54
C VAL A 918 -4.59 28.30 -5.72
N THR A 919 -3.98 29.42 -6.11
CA THR A 919 -2.81 29.98 -5.43
C THR A 919 -3.15 30.52 -4.04
N ASP A 920 -4.26 31.26 -3.87
CA ASP A 920 -4.71 31.75 -2.56
C ASP A 920 -4.97 30.60 -1.57
N TYR A 921 -5.56 29.49 -2.03
CA TYR A 921 -5.73 28.31 -1.19
C TYR A 921 -4.39 27.66 -0.86
N ALA A 922 -3.55 27.39 -1.86
CA ALA A 922 -2.25 26.73 -1.66
C ALA A 922 -1.35 27.50 -0.68
N GLU A 923 -1.30 28.83 -0.78
CA GLU A 923 -0.54 29.68 0.15
C GLU A 923 -1.06 29.59 1.59
N LYS A 924 -2.38 29.50 1.77
CA LYS A 924 -2.99 29.37 3.11
C LYS A 924 -2.85 27.96 3.67
N ALA A 925 -3.02 26.95 2.82
CA ALA A 925 -2.88 25.54 3.20
C ALA A 925 -1.47 25.21 3.67
N ALA A 926 -0.46 25.94 3.19
CA ALA A 926 0.94 25.84 3.62
C ALA A 926 1.23 26.48 5.00
N ILE A 927 0.30 27.22 5.59
CA ILE A 927 0.50 27.86 6.90
C ILE A 927 0.62 26.79 7.99
N ASN A 928 1.78 26.73 8.64
CA ASN A 928 2.11 25.80 9.71
C ASN A 928 2.34 26.50 11.06
N THR A 929 1.68 27.63 11.33
CA THR A 929 1.81 28.36 12.60
C THR A 929 0.55 28.25 13.44
N LEU A 930 0.67 28.49 14.76
CA LEU A 930 -0.49 28.59 15.65
C LEU A 930 -1.09 30.01 15.63
N SER A 931 -2.42 30.11 15.80
CA SER A 931 -3.12 31.38 16.05
C SER A 931 -3.12 31.77 17.54
N GLY A 932 -2.96 30.79 18.44
CA GLY A 932 -2.86 31.02 19.88
C GLY A 932 -2.57 29.74 20.65
N ILE A 933 -2.07 29.90 21.88
CA ILE A 933 -1.91 28.85 22.89
C ILE A 933 -2.73 29.27 24.11
N GLN A 934 -3.45 28.34 24.72
CA GLN A 934 -4.20 28.55 25.96
C GLN A 934 -3.72 27.56 27.04
N LEU A 935 -3.65 28.05 28.27
CA LEU A 935 -3.32 27.29 29.48
C LEU A 935 -4.53 27.36 30.42
N ASP A 936 -5.13 26.22 30.75
CA ASP A 936 -6.38 26.13 31.52
C ASP A 936 -7.54 26.98 30.96
N GLY A 937 -7.55 27.16 29.63
CA GLY A 937 -8.53 27.98 28.91
C GLY A 937 -8.25 29.49 28.89
N GLU A 938 -7.14 29.95 29.48
CA GLU A 938 -6.69 31.34 29.41
C GLU A 938 -5.56 31.49 28.38
N ALA A 939 -5.59 32.57 27.58
CA ALA A 939 -4.58 32.79 26.55
C ALA A 939 -3.18 32.98 27.16
N LEU A 940 -2.17 32.35 26.54
CA LEU A 940 -0.77 32.51 26.92
C LEU A 940 -0.32 33.96 26.70
N ASP A 941 0.12 34.62 27.77
CA ASP A 941 0.56 36.02 27.70
C ASP A 941 1.80 36.16 26.81
N GLY A 942 1.78 37.17 25.94
CA GLY A 942 2.87 37.45 25.01
C GLY A 942 3.05 36.45 23.86
N PHE A 943 2.06 35.59 23.57
CA PHE A 943 2.13 34.68 22.42
C PHE A 943 2.45 35.40 21.10
N ASN A 944 3.36 34.81 20.33
CA ASN A 944 3.76 35.25 18.99
C ASN A 944 3.99 34.02 18.10
N ALA A 945 3.39 34.00 16.92
CA ALA A 945 3.45 32.87 15.99
C ALA A 945 4.89 32.47 15.58
N ASP A 946 5.83 33.41 15.55
CA ASP A 946 7.23 33.18 15.18
C ASP A 946 8.09 32.73 16.38
N THR A 947 7.55 32.81 17.61
CA THR A 947 8.26 32.40 18.82
C THR A 947 7.92 30.97 19.17
N THR A 948 8.91 30.08 19.03
CA THR A 948 8.74 28.62 19.18
C THR A 948 9.13 28.08 20.55
N SER A 949 9.53 28.95 21.49
CA SER A 949 9.90 28.54 22.84
C SER A 949 9.39 29.52 23.88
N TYR A 950 8.71 29.01 24.90
CA TYR A 950 8.16 29.77 26.01
C TYR A 950 8.57 29.16 27.34
N THR A 951 8.67 30.00 28.37
CA THR A 951 8.83 29.57 29.76
C THR A 951 7.61 30.02 30.55
N VAL A 952 6.95 29.08 31.23
CA VAL A 952 5.73 29.30 32.02
C VAL A 952 6.07 29.07 33.49
N GLU A 953 5.87 30.08 34.32
CA GLU A 953 6.05 29.95 35.77
C GLU A 953 4.79 29.38 36.43
N LEU A 954 4.95 28.34 37.24
CA LEU A 954 3.87 27.69 37.99
C LEU A 954 4.07 27.86 39.50
N GLU A 955 2.96 27.87 40.26
CA GLU A 955 3.04 27.86 41.73
C GLU A 955 3.62 26.54 42.24
N ALA A 956 4.23 26.58 43.43
CA ALA A 956 4.87 25.41 44.00
C ALA A 956 3.89 24.23 44.17
N GLY A 957 4.20 23.09 43.55
CA GLY A 957 3.36 21.90 43.61
C GLY A 957 2.07 21.97 42.79
N ALA A 958 1.90 22.98 41.93
CA ALA A 958 0.82 23.00 40.94
C ALA A 958 1.01 21.87 39.91
N GLU A 959 -0.09 21.29 39.44
CA GLU A 959 -0.08 20.36 38.30
C GLU A 959 0.18 21.13 36.99
N LEU A 960 0.52 20.42 35.92
CA LEU A 960 0.63 21.05 34.59
C LEU A 960 -0.76 21.57 34.14
N PRO A 961 -0.82 22.78 33.56
CA PRO A 961 -2.08 23.31 33.05
C PRO A 961 -2.56 22.51 31.84
N VAL A 962 -3.87 22.46 31.60
CA VAL A 962 -4.42 21.89 30.37
C VAL A 962 -4.04 22.79 29.20
N ILE A 963 -3.29 22.25 28.24
CA ILE A 963 -2.83 22.99 27.06
C ILE A 963 -3.81 22.77 25.91
N THR A 964 -4.28 23.86 25.32
CA THR A 964 -4.96 23.83 24.02
C THR A 964 -4.33 24.84 23.07
N ALA A 965 -4.40 24.56 21.77
CA ALA A 965 -3.85 25.44 20.75
C ALA A 965 -4.67 25.31 19.46
N ASP A 966 -4.75 26.40 18.73
CA ASP A 966 -5.48 26.49 17.47
C ASP A 966 -4.49 26.76 16.33
N GLY A 967 -4.64 26.06 15.21
CA GLY A 967 -3.91 26.37 13.97
C GLY A 967 -4.25 27.77 13.47
N ALA A 968 -3.34 28.41 12.74
CA ALA A 968 -3.59 29.69 12.09
C ALA A 968 -4.45 29.57 10.82
N PHE A 969 -4.57 28.36 10.27
CA PHE A 969 -5.42 28.06 9.13
C PHE A 969 -6.29 26.82 9.43
N GLU A 970 -7.53 26.84 8.92
CA GLU A 970 -8.46 25.72 9.08
C GLU A 970 -7.96 24.50 8.30
N GLY A 971 -8.02 23.32 8.93
CA GLY A 971 -7.49 22.07 8.37
C GLY A 971 -6.04 21.78 8.75
N ALA A 972 -5.33 22.69 9.42
CA ALA A 972 -4.03 22.38 10.02
C ALA A 972 -4.20 21.37 11.18
N ASP A 973 -3.34 20.35 11.23
CA ASP A 973 -3.34 19.34 12.29
C ASP A 973 -2.50 19.83 13.47
N VAL A 974 -3.09 19.90 14.66
CA VAL A 974 -2.45 20.39 15.89
C VAL A 974 -2.47 19.31 16.96
N SER A 975 -1.28 18.96 17.45
CA SER A 975 -1.09 17.97 18.51
C SER A 975 -0.27 18.54 19.66
N VAL A 976 -0.56 18.07 20.88
CA VAL A 976 0.15 18.44 22.10
C VAL A 976 0.73 17.19 22.74
N ALA A 977 2.00 17.24 23.14
CA ALA A 977 2.67 16.19 23.90
C ALA A 977 3.33 16.78 25.14
N GLU A 978 3.10 16.16 26.29
CA GLU A 978 3.63 16.60 27.60
C GLU A 978 4.69 15.63 28.11
N ASP A 979 5.74 16.17 28.71
CA ASP A 979 6.76 15.44 29.45
C ASP A 979 6.80 15.98 30.89
N GLU A 980 6.03 15.32 31.76
CA GLU A 980 5.91 15.69 33.17
C GLU A 980 7.24 15.59 33.92
N GLU A 981 8.11 14.65 33.56
CA GLU A 981 9.40 14.47 34.23
C GLU A 981 10.39 15.58 33.85
N ALA A 982 10.40 16.00 32.59
CA ALA A 982 11.20 17.12 32.11
C ALA A 982 10.59 18.49 32.45
N GLY A 983 9.30 18.53 32.79
CA GLY A 983 8.56 19.77 32.99
C GLY A 983 8.40 20.56 31.69
N THR A 984 8.12 19.88 30.58
CA THR A 984 7.99 20.52 29.26
C THR A 984 6.77 20.01 28.51
N ALA A 985 6.27 20.80 27.57
CA ALA A 985 5.30 20.35 26.57
C ALA A 985 5.71 20.81 25.18
N SER A 986 5.39 20.04 24.15
CA SER A 986 5.52 20.41 22.76
C SER A 986 4.15 20.48 22.10
N ILE A 987 3.94 21.52 21.29
CA ILE A 987 2.77 21.69 20.45
C ILE A 987 3.25 21.66 19.02
N THR A 988 2.80 20.67 18.24
CA THR A 988 3.18 20.49 16.85
C THR A 988 2.00 20.84 15.96
N VAL A 989 2.24 21.71 14.98
CA VAL A 989 1.27 22.09 13.96
C VAL A 989 1.80 21.68 12.58
N THR A 990 1.04 20.83 11.90
CA THR A 990 1.28 20.43 10.51
C THR A 990 0.34 21.23 9.62
N SER A 991 0.85 21.80 8.54
CA SER A 991 0.06 22.55 7.57
C SER A 991 -1.05 21.67 6.95
N ALA A 992 -2.13 22.29 6.47
CA ALA A 992 -3.28 21.56 5.92
C ALA A 992 -2.92 20.74 4.67
N ASP A 993 -1.93 21.18 3.90
CA ASP A 993 -1.38 20.43 2.76
C ASP A 993 -0.40 19.30 3.16
N GLY A 994 -0.11 19.15 4.46
CA GLY A 994 0.82 18.15 5.00
C GLY A 994 2.30 18.40 4.69
N ARG A 995 2.66 19.51 4.03
CA ARG A 995 4.01 19.76 3.51
C ARG A 995 4.95 20.43 4.51
N TYR A 996 4.41 21.14 5.49
CA TYR A 996 5.17 21.94 6.46
C TYR A 996 4.79 21.59 7.90
N GLN A 997 5.75 21.69 8.82
CA GLN A 997 5.49 21.46 10.24
C GLN A 997 6.29 22.41 11.12
N GLN A 998 5.67 22.89 12.20
CA GLN A 998 6.33 23.70 13.23
C GLN A 998 6.04 23.13 14.60
N THR A 999 7.06 23.11 15.46
CA THR A 999 6.91 22.76 16.89
C THR A 999 7.15 23.98 17.75
N TYR A 1000 6.29 24.15 18.76
CA TYR A 1000 6.40 25.13 19.85
C TYR A 1000 6.68 24.37 21.15
N THR A 1001 7.63 24.84 21.96
CA THR A 1001 8.01 24.20 23.22
C THR A 1001 7.67 25.11 24.40
N LEU A 1002 6.93 24.57 25.36
CA LEU A 1002 6.66 25.18 26.66
C LEU A 1002 7.57 24.53 27.71
N ALA A 1003 8.33 25.32 28.46
CA ALA A 1003 9.08 24.86 29.62
C ALA A 1003 8.43 25.39 30.89
N PHE A 1004 8.05 24.50 31.81
CA PHE A 1004 7.39 24.84 33.05
C PHE A 1004 8.40 24.96 34.19
N GLN A 1005 8.34 26.07 34.92
CA GLN A 1005 9.20 26.33 36.06
C GLN A 1005 8.35 26.55 37.31
N TRP A 1006 8.39 25.58 38.21
CA TRP A 1006 7.73 25.70 39.50
C TRP A 1006 8.49 26.66 40.41
N LYS A 1007 7.74 27.55 41.05
CA LYS A 1007 8.24 28.32 42.18
C LYS A 1007 8.69 27.37 43.30
N PRO A 1008 9.70 27.75 44.09
CA PRO A 1008 10.15 26.91 45.19
C PRO A 1008 9.02 26.65 46.21
N ALA A 1009 8.83 25.39 46.61
CA ALA A 1009 7.92 25.03 47.69
C ALA A 1009 8.49 25.48 49.03
N PHE A 1010 7.85 26.46 49.66
CA PHE A 1010 8.21 26.89 51.02
C PHE A 1010 7.26 26.23 52.04
N GLN A 1011 7.82 25.62 53.09
CA GLN A 1011 7.01 24.99 54.14
C GLN A 1011 6.51 26.06 55.14
N LYS A 1012 5.21 26.14 55.39
CA LYS A 1012 4.66 27.03 56.42
C LYS A 1012 5.30 26.75 57.79
N GLY A 1013 5.95 27.75 58.38
CA GLY A 1013 6.80 27.60 59.57
C GLY A 1013 8.30 27.40 59.33
N ASP A 1014 8.76 27.31 58.08
CA ASP A 1014 10.18 27.36 57.67
C ASP A 1014 10.52 28.79 57.21
N LEU A 1015 10.82 29.66 58.17
CA LEU A 1015 11.05 31.09 57.92
C LEU A 1015 12.47 31.38 57.45
N ASN A 1016 13.41 30.44 57.58
CA ASN A 1016 14.76 30.59 57.05
C ASN A 1016 14.97 29.88 55.70
N LYS A 1017 13.93 29.19 55.19
CA LYS A 1017 13.89 28.50 53.90
C LYS A 1017 14.94 27.41 53.78
N ASP A 1018 15.21 26.70 54.88
CA ASP A 1018 16.20 25.61 54.94
C ASP A 1018 15.59 24.20 54.76
N ASN A 1019 14.29 24.14 54.42
CA ASN A 1019 13.48 22.93 54.29
C ASN A 1019 13.35 22.10 55.59
N ALA A 1020 13.60 22.71 56.76
CA ALA A 1020 13.43 22.05 58.04
C ALA A 1020 12.82 22.97 59.10
N ILE A 1021 11.56 22.76 59.47
CA ILE A 1021 10.97 23.44 60.63
C ILE A 1021 11.73 23.05 61.89
N ASN A 1022 12.52 23.97 62.41
CA ASN A 1022 13.37 23.76 63.57
C ASN A 1022 13.42 25.01 64.48
N ILE A 1023 14.30 24.99 65.48
CA ILE A 1023 14.39 26.10 66.43
C ILE A 1023 14.85 27.41 65.77
N GLN A 1024 15.58 27.34 64.65
CA GLN A 1024 16.00 28.52 63.90
C GLN A 1024 14.79 29.27 63.31
N ASP A 1025 13.73 28.59 62.91
CA ASP A 1025 12.51 29.22 62.39
C ASP A 1025 11.72 29.94 63.47
N VAL A 1026 11.68 29.39 64.69
CA VAL A 1026 11.15 30.09 65.86
C VAL A 1026 11.93 31.39 66.11
N MET A 1027 13.25 31.34 65.93
CA MET A 1027 14.09 32.53 66.09
C MET A 1027 13.89 33.53 64.95
N SER A 1028 13.69 33.06 63.71
CA SER A 1028 13.34 33.88 62.55
C SER A 1028 11.98 34.56 62.75
N LEU A 1029 10.95 33.82 63.18
CA LEU A 1029 9.62 34.36 63.48
C LEU A 1029 9.66 35.37 64.65
N CYS A 1030 10.47 35.12 65.68
CA CYS A 1030 10.70 36.10 66.74
C CYS A 1030 11.39 37.38 66.23
N ARG A 1031 12.29 37.28 65.23
CA ARG A 1031 12.90 38.46 64.59
C ARG A 1031 11.87 39.25 63.78
N VAL A 1032 10.97 38.56 63.07
CA VAL A 1032 9.83 39.20 62.37
C VAL A 1032 8.95 39.96 63.35
N LEU A 1033 8.59 39.36 64.50
CA LEU A 1033 7.82 40.05 65.55
C LEU A 1033 8.55 41.26 66.14
N ALA A 1034 9.86 41.14 66.37
CA ALA A 1034 10.67 42.24 66.90
C ALA A 1034 10.80 43.40 65.91
N ARG A 1035 10.93 43.10 64.61
CA ARG A 1035 10.88 44.09 63.51
C ARG A 1035 9.52 44.76 63.43
N ARG A 1036 8.43 43.98 63.45
CA ARG A 1036 7.06 44.48 63.44
C ARG A 1036 6.77 45.41 64.62
N ALA A 1037 7.22 45.06 65.82
CA ALA A 1037 7.11 45.92 67.01
C ALA A 1037 7.90 47.24 66.90
N SER A 1038 8.89 47.30 66.02
CA SER A 1038 9.69 48.49 65.71
C SER A 1038 9.15 49.29 64.51
N GLY A 1039 8.01 48.87 63.94
CA GLY A 1039 7.33 49.53 62.83
C GLY A 1039 7.68 49.02 61.43
N ASP A 1040 8.47 47.95 61.32
CA ASP A 1040 8.85 47.34 60.03
C ASP A 1040 7.98 46.11 59.74
N PRO A 1041 7.11 46.15 58.72
CA PRO A 1041 6.17 45.05 58.44
C PRO A 1041 6.90 43.78 57.95
N PRO A 1042 6.29 42.59 58.12
CA PRO A 1042 6.78 41.37 57.49
C PRO A 1042 6.74 41.48 55.95
N THR A 1043 7.67 40.82 55.25
CA THR A 1043 7.60 40.65 53.79
C THR A 1043 6.47 39.68 53.41
N ASP A 1044 6.09 39.62 52.13
CA ASP A 1044 5.02 38.70 51.65
C ASP A 1044 5.34 37.24 52.00
N ASP A 1045 6.58 36.79 51.77
CA ASP A 1045 7.04 35.45 52.18
C ASP A 1045 7.02 35.24 53.71
N GLU A 1046 7.35 36.26 54.50
CA GLU A 1046 7.30 36.16 55.97
C GLU A 1046 5.86 36.13 56.47
N TRP A 1047 4.94 36.77 55.73
CA TRP A 1047 3.50 36.70 55.95
C TRP A 1047 2.95 35.31 55.68
N GLU A 1048 3.24 34.76 54.51
CA GLU A 1048 2.77 33.45 54.07
C GLU A 1048 3.31 32.31 54.95
N LEU A 1049 4.59 32.39 55.35
CA LEU A 1049 5.25 31.35 56.14
C LEU A 1049 5.11 31.54 57.65
N GLY A 1050 4.80 32.76 58.11
CA GLY A 1050 4.82 33.15 59.52
C GLY A 1050 3.47 33.17 60.25
N ASP A 1051 2.35 33.16 59.54
CA ASP A 1051 1.00 33.03 60.12
C ASP A 1051 0.65 31.55 60.33
N ILE A 1052 1.16 30.97 61.41
CA ILE A 1052 1.12 29.53 61.68
C ILE A 1052 -0.26 29.06 62.12
N ASN A 1053 -1.05 29.93 62.75
CA ASN A 1053 -2.40 29.60 63.22
C ASN A 1053 -3.53 30.04 62.26
N GLU A 1054 -3.19 30.71 61.15
CA GLU A 1054 -4.09 31.15 60.08
C GLU A 1054 -5.16 32.14 60.55
N ASP A 1055 -4.81 33.00 61.51
CA ASP A 1055 -5.72 34.02 62.02
C ASP A 1055 -5.55 35.39 61.34
N GLU A 1056 -4.83 35.43 60.22
CA GLU A 1056 -4.47 36.61 59.45
C GLU A 1056 -3.64 37.62 60.27
N ALA A 1057 -2.91 37.17 61.30
CA ALA A 1057 -2.04 38.02 62.09
C ALA A 1057 -0.79 37.31 62.62
N ILE A 1058 0.40 37.74 62.17
CA ILE A 1058 1.67 37.25 62.75
C ILE A 1058 1.92 37.80 64.16
N ASP A 1059 1.56 37.05 65.20
CA ASP A 1059 1.74 37.44 66.59
C ASP A 1059 2.40 36.36 67.47
N ILE A 1060 2.37 36.54 68.80
CA ILE A 1060 3.01 35.60 69.73
C ILE A 1060 2.35 34.21 69.69
N GLN A 1061 1.08 34.11 69.28
CA GLN A 1061 0.37 32.85 69.10
C GLN A 1061 0.98 32.01 67.99
N ASP A 1062 1.52 32.60 66.93
CA ASP A 1062 2.23 31.88 65.87
C ASP A 1062 3.53 31.26 66.36
N VAL A 1063 4.31 32.02 67.14
CA VAL A 1063 5.50 31.49 67.82
C VAL A 1063 5.14 30.32 68.72
N MET A 1064 4.03 30.44 69.47
CA MET A 1064 3.57 29.36 70.33
C MET A 1064 3.07 28.15 69.54
N SER A 1065 2.41 28.37 68.41
CA SER A 1065 1.94 27.32 67.51
C SER A 1065 3.11 26.59 66.85
N LEU A 1066 4.12 27.32 66.39
CA LEU A 1066 5.36 26.75 65.85
C LEU A 1066 6.14 25.96 66.91
N CYS A 1067 6.26 26.49 68.12
CA CYS A 1067 6.84 25.74 69.25
C CYS A 1067 6.06 24.47 69.60
N ARG A 1068 4.72 24.49 69.49
CA ARG A 1068 3.89 23.28 69.70
C ARG A 1068 4.13 22.24 68.61
N ILE A 1069 4.31 22.67 67.36
CA ILE A 1069 4.66 21.77 66.24
C ILE A 1069 6.01 21.09 66.54
N LEU A 1070 7.04 21.86 66.90
CA LEU A 1070 8.34 21.32 67.29
C LEU A 1070 8.29 20.37 68.50
N ALA A 1071 7.44 20.68 69.48
CA ALA A 1071 7.26 19.83 70.66
C ALA A 1071 6.58 18.50 70.36
N ARG A 1072 5.82 18.39 69.26
CA ARG A 1072 5.16 17.15 68.80
C ARG A 1072 6.05 16.28 67.90
N GLN A 1073 7.13 16.84 67.37
CA GLN A 1073 8.11 16.13 66.53
C GLN A 1073 9.21 15.41 67.35
N LYS A 1074 9.20 15.56 68.68
CA LYS A 1074 10.03 14.80 69.63
C LYS A 1074 9.21 13.75 70.36
#